data_AF-A0A7H8IS55-F1
#
_entry.id   AF-A0A7H8IS55-F1
#
_cell.length_a   1.000
_cell.length_b   1.000
_cell.length_c   1.000
_cell.angle_alpha   90.00
_cell.angle_beta   90.00
_cell.angle_gamma   90.00
#
_symmetry.space_group_name_H-M   'P 1'
#
loop_
_entity.id
_entity.type
_entity.pdbx_description
1 polymer ?
#
loop_
_entity_poly.entity_id
_entity_poly.type
_entity_poly.pdbx_seq_one_letter_code
_entity_poly.pdbx_strand_id
1 'polypeptide(L)'
;MVVLFVLIALAVVGLLAGVHWYLWRRLVRDTTAPGGLARRAGTVAAFVLPLTTVGALVAGRAGAPFALQRTLAWPGYLWLALVLYLTLALLVGEGLRPLLVRIAPSGGGEGEGPEAPDGTATDAGPAANGPGGPGGPGTSGASAAPDVSGAPGSPGAPGRPAASGAPVAPGAADDAGASGRLGGPVGCGVSAVPDGSVASGALNASGGPGASVAPGLPEGSGGSGSSGGSVDAGASGRLGGPVGCGVTAVPDGSVASGALNAPGGPGASVAPGLPEGSGGPGGPGTSGVSGPGEVPGAPAASGGSAAADAPGARGAPVGRGASAVPDGPGTPGTPAVPGTPDAPAALGTSGAPGLPESSDAVDAPGGPGASGAPAGPGVTQTSASASRRLFVARAIAAGATAVAAGTVGYGMATVLRGPRVKRVTVPLAKLPRRAHGFRIAVVSDIHLGPILGRAHTRRVVDTINRTNPDLIAVVGDLVDGSVADLGPAAEPLRGLRARHGSFFVTGNHEYFSGARPWVDHVRELGLRPLENERTELPGFDLAGVNDVAGEDEGQGPDFDRALGDRDRSRASVLLAHQPVVIHDAVDHGVDLQLSGHTHGGQMWPGNLVAALANPTVAGLERYGDTQLYVTRGAGAWGPPVRVGAPPDVTVVELASLRA
;
A
#
# COMPACT_ATOMS: atom_id res chain seq x y z
N MET A 1 24.83 -11.02 13.86
CA MET A 1 23.92 -10.10 13.16
C MET A 1 24.43 -9.71 11.77
N VAL A 2 25.48 -8.90 11.61
CA VAL A 2 25.91 -8.36 10.28
C VAL A 2 26.02 -9.41 9.16
N VAL A 3 26.70 -10.55 9.41
CA VAL A 3 26.84 -11.63 8.41
C VAL A 3 25.48 -12.19 7.98
N LEU A 4 24.52 -12.34 8.90
CA LEU A 4 23.17 -12.82 8.60
C LEU A 4 22.41 -11.81 7.71
N PHE A 5 22.49 -10.51 8.01
CA PHE A 5 21.91 -9.47 7.16
C PHE A 5 22.49 -9.47 5.74
N VAL A 6 23.81 -9.62 5.60
CA VAL A 6 24.47 -9.71 4.29
C VAL A 6 24.01 -10.96 3.52
N LEU A 7 23.92 -12.12 4.18
CA LEU A 7 23.42 -13.35 3.55
C LEU A 7 21.96 -13.23 3.10
N ILE A 8 21.09 -12.64 3.92
CA ILE A 8 19.69 -12.37 3.57
C ILE A 8 19.61 -11.41 2.38
N ALA A 9 20.39 -10.31 2.39
CA ALA A 9 20.42 -9.35 1.28
C ALA A 9 20.89 -10.01 -0.04
N LEU A 10 21.95 -10.82 0.00
CA LEU A 10 22.42 -11.59 -1.16
C LEU A 10 21.37 -12.60 -1.65
N ALA A 11 20.67 -13.28 -0.75
CA ALA A 11 19.59 -14.21 -1.11
C ALA A 11 18.41 -13.48 -1.79
N VAL A 12 17.99 -12.32 -1.26
CA VAL A 12 16.94 -11.47 -1.87
C VAL A 12 17.36 -10.96 -3.24
N VAL A 13 18.58 -10.45 -3.39
CA VAL A 13 19.11 -9.98 -4.69
C VAL A 13 19.20 -11.14 -5.69
N GLY A 14 19.68 -12.31 -5.27
CA GLY A 14 19.74 -13.51 -6.10
C GLY A 14 18.36 -13.98 -6.56
N LEU A 15 17.37 -13.99 -5.66
CA LEU A 15 15.98 -14.32 -5.96
C LEU A 15 15.39 -13.32 -6.98
N LEU A 16 15.56 -12.02 -6.76
CA LEU A 16 15.08 -10.98 -7.67
C LEU A 16 15.72 -11.10 -9.06
N ALA A 17 17.04 -11.34 -9.14
CA ALA A 17 17.73 -11.58 -10.41
C ALA A 17 17.20 -12.86 -11.11
N GLY A 18 16.97 -13.93 -10.36
CA GLY A 18 16.38 -15.18 -10.87
C GLY A 18 14.96 -15.00 -11.42
N VAL A 19 14.11 -14.25 -10.72
CA VAL A 19 12.75 -13.90 -11.17
C VAL A 19 12.80 -13.07 -12.46
N HIS A 20 13.62 -12.02 -12.52
CA HIS A 20 13.75 -11.20 -13.73
C HIS A 20 14.28 -12.00 -14.94
N TRP A 21 15.27 -12.87 -14.72
CA TRP A 21 15.75 -13.79 -15.76
C TRP A 21 14.66 -14.77 -16.21
N TYR A 22 13.86 -15.31 -15.28
CA TYR A 22 12.73 -16.18 -15.59
C TYR A 22 11.66 -15.47 -16.43
N LEU A 23 11.29 -14.24 -16.06
CA LEU A 23 10.35 -13.41 -16.82
C LEU A 23 10.89 -13.10 -18.22
N TRP A 24 12.14 -12.65 -18.35
CA TRP A 24 12.77 -12.45 -19.66
C TRP A 24 12.78 -13.75 -20.49
N ARG A 25 13.10 -14.89 -19.86
CA ARG A 25 13.10 -16.18 -20.54
C ARG A 25 11.72 -16.52 -21.09
N ARG A 26 10.68 -16.49 -20.25
CA ARG A 26 9.33 -16.94 -20.62
C ARG A 26 8.58 -15.96 -21.51
N LEU A 27 8.78 -14.65 -21.34
CA LEU A 27 8.06 -13.62 -22.09
C LEU A 27 8.79 -13.19 -23.37
N VAL A 28 10.12 -13.31 -23.42
CA VAL A 28 10.95 -12.83 -24.55
C VAL A 28 11.74 -13.96 -25.20
N ARG A 29 12.56 -14.72 -24.45
CA ARG A 29 13.47 -15.72 -25.03
C ARG A 29 12.73 -16.91 -25.66
N ASP A 30 11.64 -17.35 -25.07
CA ASP A 30 10.92 -18.56 -25.50
C ASP A 30 9.81 -18.26 -26.54
N THR A 31 9.50 -16.97 -26.80
CA THR A 31 8.37 -16.51 -27.63
C THR A 31 8.79 -15.81 -28.93
N THR A 32 9.95 -15.12 -28.93
CA THR A 32 10.44 -14.29 -30.04
C THR A 32 11.55 -14.98 -30.84
N ALA A 33 11.73 -14.61 -32.12
CA ALA A 33 12.87 -15.08 -32.90
C ALA A 33 14.21 -14.48 -32.40
N PRO A 34 15.35 -15.21 -32.45
CA PRO A 34 16.67 -14.62 -32.27
C PRO A 34 16.92 -13.42 -33.19
N GLY A 35 17.65 -12.42 -32.72
CA GLY A 35 18.04 -11.23 -33.51
C GLY A 35 16.93 -10.22 -33.84
N GLY A 36 15.64 -10.61 -33.82
CA GLY A 36 14.51 -9.77 -34.21
C GLY A 36 14.22 -8.59 -33.27
N LEU A 37 13.56 -7.55 -33.79
CA LEU A 37 13.26 -6.30 -33.06
C LEU A 37 12.51 -6.54 -31.74
N ALA A 38 11.47 -7.40 -31.74
CA ALA A 38 10.71 -7.75 -30.54
C ALA A 38 11.60 -8.38 -29.45
N ARG A 39 12.60 -9.19 -29.82
CA ARG A 39 13.57 -9.74 -28.87
C ARG A 39 14.47 -8.66 -28.28
N ARG A 40 14.98 -7.75 -29.12
CA ARG A 40 15.84 -6.64 -28.68
C ARG A 40 15.08 -5.74 -27.71
N ALA A 41 13.89 -5.28 -28.10
CA ALA A 41 13.02 -4.44 -27.28
C ALA A 41 12.65 -5.11 -25.95
N GLY A 42 12.17 -6.36 -25.98
CA GLY A 42 11.82 -7.11 -24.76
C GLY A 42 13.03 -7.37 -23.84
N THR A 43 14.23 -7.56 -24.42
CA THR A 43 15.46 -7.70 -23.63
C THR A 43 15.84 -6.39 -22.96
N VAL A 44 15.82 -5.26 -23.70
CA VAL A 44 16.07 -3.93 -23.12
C VAL A 44 15.06 -3.63 -22.00
N ALA A 45 13.77 -3.86 -22.22
CA ALA A 45 12.74 -3.64 -21.20
C ALA A 45 12.99 -4.47 -19.91
N ALA A 46 13.36 -5.74 -20.06
CA ALA A 46 13.64 -6.63 -18.93
C ALA A 46 14.86 -6.22 -18.07
N PHE A 47 15.76 -5.38 -18.59
CA PHE A 47 16.90 -4.83 -17.83
C PHE A 47 16.70 -3.36 -17.43
N VAL A 48 15.94 -2.56 -18.18
CA VAL A 48 15.71 -1.13 -17.87
C VAL A 48 14.61 -0.94 -16.83
N LEU A 49 13.50 -1.68 -16.89
CA LEU A 49 12.39 -1.52 -15.94
C LEU A 49 12.77 -1.87 -14.47
N PRO A 50 13.59 -2.88 -14.18
CA PRO A 50 14.08 -3.11 -12.81
C PRO A 50 14.94 -1.95 -12.29
N LEU A 51 15.70 -1.28 -13.17
CA LEU A 51 16.51 -0.12 -12.79
C LEU A 51 15.64 1.10 -12.44
N THR A 52 14.46 1.27 -13.04
CA THR A 52 13.53 2.32 -12.61
C THR A 52 12.89 2.00 -11.27
N THR A 53 12.66 0.72 -10.93
CA THR A 53 12.25 0.31 -9.56
C THR A 53 13.32 0.64 -8.52
N VAL A 54 14.59 0.28 -8.78
CA VAL A 54 15.70 0.62 -7.88
C VAL A 54 15.83 2.14 -7.76
N GLY A 55 15.76 2.87 -8.89
CA GLY A 55 15.75 4.33 -8.91
C GLY A 55 14.64 4.93 -8.06
N ALA A 56 13.41 4.43 -8.16
CA ALA A 56 12.28 4.90 -7.35
C ALA A 56 12.50 4.68 -5.84
N LEU A 57 13.00 3.51 -5.43
CA LEU A 57 13.24 3.16 -4.03
C LEU A 57 14.40 3.94 -3.39
N VAL A 58 15.41 4.31 -4.18
CA VAL A 58 16.63 5.00 -3.71
C VAL A 58 16.52 6.53 -3.82
N ALA A 59 15.82 7.06 -4.83
CA ALA A 59 15.80 8.50 -5.13
C ALA A 59 15.37 9.38 -3.94
N GLY A 60 14.38 8.95 -3.15
CA GLY A 60 13.96 9.66 -1.94
C GLY A 60 15.08 9.72 -0.89
N ARG A 61 15.66 8.56 -0.52
CA ARG A 61 16.76 8.47 0.46
C ARG A 61 18.06 9.13 0.01
N ALA A 62 18.29 9.23 -1.30
CA ALA A 62 19.45 9.89 -1.89
C ALA A 62 19.29 11.43 -2.01
N GLY A 63 18.17 12.01 -1.56
CA GLY A 63 17.90 13.45 -1.68
C GLY A 63 17.74 13.92 -3.13
N ALA A 64 17.35 13.03 -4.06
CA ALA A 64 17.17 13.39 -5.45
C ALA A 64 15.99 14.36 -5.63
N PRO A 65 16.01 15.29 -6.60
CA PRO A 65 14.93 16.25 -6.81
C PRO A 65 13.56 15.56 -6.95
N PHE A 66 12.53 16.08 -6.28
CA PHE A 66 11.20 15.44 -6.23
C PHE A 66 10.55 15.21 -7.60
N ALA A 67 10.87 16.04 -8.61
CA ALA A 67 10.46 15.83 -10.00
C ALA A 67 11.05 14.53 -10.61
N LEU A 68 12.31 14.19 -10.27
CA LEU A 68 12.95 12.94 -10.67
C LEU A 68 12.35 11.76 -9.90
N GLN A 69 12.11 11.90 -8.59
CA GLN A 69 11.40 10.88 -7.80
C GLN A 69 10.05 10.53 -8.43
N ARG A 70 9.24 11.54 -8.80
CA ARG A 70 7.94 11.36 -9.47
C ARG A 70 8.06 10.65 -10.83
N THR A 71 9.06 11.01 -11.62
CA THR A 71 9.30 10.42 -12.94
C THR A 71 9.70 8.95 -12.85
N LEU A 72 10.48 8.57 -11.83
CA LEU A 72 10.91 7.19 -11.60
C LEU A 72 9.82 6.33 -10.92
N ALA A 73 9.06 6.91 -9.99
CA ALA A 73 8.08 6.18 -9.18
C ALA A 73 7.00 5.47 -10.02
N TRP A 74 6.44 6.14 -11.02
CA TRP A 74 5.40 5.54 -11.88
C TRP A 74 5.86 4.27 -12.60
N PRO A 75 6.88 4.28 -13.49
CA PRO A 75 7.34 3.06 -14.15
C PRO A 75 7.96 2.07 -13.16
N GLY A 76 8.71 2.55 -12.16
CA GLY A 76 9.42 1.69 -11.21
C GLY A 76 8.49 0.88 -10.31
N TYR A 77 7.46 1.52 -9.74
CA TYR A 77 6.55 0.82 -8.84
C TYR A 77 5.45 0.04 -9.59
N LEU A 78 5.03 0.48 -10.79
CA LEU A 78 4.16 -0.35 -11.62
C LEU A 78 4.88 -1.60 -12.14
N TRP A 79 6.19 -1.51 -12.46
CA TRP A 79 6.99 -2.69 -12.78
C TRP A 79 7.07 -3.66 -11.60
N LEU A 80 7.28 -3.16 -10.37
CA LEU A 80 7.33 -4.00 -9.17
C LEU A 80 6.03 -4.80 -8.96
N ALA A 81 4.86 -4.18 -9.12
CA ALA A 81 3.57 -4.88 -9.08
C ALA A 81 3.38 -5.85 -10.25
N LEU A 82 3.84 -5.47 -11.45
CA LEU A 82 3.71 -6.30 -12.65
C LEU A 82 4.59 -7.55 -12.58
N VAL A 83 5.81 -7.46 -12.03
CA VAL A 83 6.72 -8.60 -11.81
C VAL A 83 6.07 -9.65 -10.91
N LEU A 84 5.41 -9.23 -9.83
CA LEU A 84 4.66 -10.13 -8.94
C LEU A 84 3.58 -10.90 -9.72
N TYR A 85 2.67 -10.20 -10.39
CA TYR A 85 1.54 -10.85 -11.06
C TYR A 85 1.92 -11.60 -12.34
N LEU A 86 2.94 -11.14 -13.09
CA LEU A 86 3.51 -11.92 -14.20
C LEU A 86 4.10 -13.24 -13.70
N THR A 87 4.83 -13.22 -12.58
CA THR A 87 5.44 -14.43 -12.02
C THR A 87 4.35 -15.42 -11.59
N LEU A 88 3.34 -14.97 -10.85
CA LEU A 88 2.22 -15.81 -10.42
C LEU A 88 1.43 -16.38 -11.61
N ALA A 89 1.06 -15.55 -12.59
CA ALA A 89 0.30 -15.98 -13.76
C ALA A 89 1.09 -16.93 -14.67
N LEU A 90 2.41 -16.71 -14.82
CA LEU A 90 3.28 -17.64 -15.54
C LEU A 90 3.43 -18.96 -14.80
N LEU A 91 3.61 -18.98 -13.47
CA LEU A 91 3.72 -20.23 -12.71
C LEU A 91 2.46 -21.10 -12.86
N VAL A 92 1.26 -20.49 -12.81
CA VAL A 92 0.00 -21.18 -13.14
C VAL A 92 0.01 -21.68 -14.58
N GLY A 93 0.41 -20.85 -15.55
CA GLY A 93 0.51 -21.22 -16.96
C GLY A 93 1.50 -22.38 -17.24
N GLU A 94 2.63 -22.43 -16.53
CA GLU A 94 3.58 -23.55 -16.60
C GLU A 94 2.98 -24.85 -16.04
N GLY A 95 2.21 -24.78 -14.94
CA GLY A 95 1.47 -25.92 -14.41
C GLY A 95 0.42 -26.46 -15.38
N LEU A 96 -0.24 -25.59 -16.13
CA LEU A 96 -1.22 -25.95 -17.17
C LEU A 96 -0.58 -26.37 -18.51
N ARG A 97 0.68 -26.00 -18.77
CA ARG A 97 1.42 -26.28 -20.01
C ARG A 97 1.30 -27.72 -20.53
N PRO A 98 1.48 -28.80 -19.74
CA PRO A 98 1.37 -30.16 -20.26
C PRO A 98 -0.03 -30.52 -20.77
N LEU A 99 -1.09 -29.96 -20.18
CA LEU A 99 -2.45 -30.10 -20.68
C LEU A 99 -2.66 -29.27 -21.96
N LEU A 100 -2.22 -28.01 -21.95
CA LEU A 100 -2.34 -27.11 -23.10
C LEU A 100 -1.60 -27.65 -24.35
N VAL A 101 -0.44 -28.30 -24.20
CA VAL A 101 0.29 -28.94 -25.31
C VAL A 101 -0.40 -30.20 -25.84
N ARG A 102 -1.26 -30.86 -25.06
CA ARG A 102 -2.06 -32.02 -25.52
C ARG A 102 -3.27 -31.58 -26.35
N ILE A 103 -3.92 -30.47 -25.98
CA ILE A 103 -5.15 -29.99 -26.64
C ILE A 103 -4.90 -28.97 -27.76
N ALA A 104 -3.73 -28.34 -27.82
CA ALA A 104 -3.42 -27.37 -28.87
C ALA A 104 -3.37 -28.04 -30.25
N PRO A 105 -3.89 -27.37 -31.31
CA PRO A 105 -4.00 -27.98 -32.63
C PRO A 105 -2.65 -28.46 -33.17
N SER A 106 -2.67 -29.57 -33.90
CA SER A 106 -1.58 -29.95 -34.79
C SER A 106 -1.48 -28.91 -35.89
N GLY A 107 -0.37 -28.19 -35.98
CA GLY A 107 -0.06 -27.36 -37.15
C GLY A 107 0.25 -28.24 -38.35
N GLY A 108 -0.79 -28.74 -39.01
CA GLY A 108 -0.77 -29.49 -40.26
C GLY A 108 -1.95 -29.01 -41.08
N GLY A 109 -1.66 -28.23 -42.11
CA GLY A 109 -2.63 -27.35 -42.77
C GLY A 109 -1.90 -26.15 -43.39
N GLU A 110 -0.92 -26.45 -44.26
CA GLU A 110 -0.68 -25.55 -45.37
C GLU A 110 -1.98 -25.50 -46.17
N GLY A 111 -2.43 -24.30 -46.54
CA GLY A 111 -3.66 -24.20 -47.32
C GLY A 111 -3.45 -24.86 -48.67
N GLU A 112 -4.35 -25.78 -49.04
CA GLU A 112 -4.54 -26.16 -50.44
C GLU A 112 -4.80 -24.86 -51.21
N GLY A 113 -3.81 -24.46 -52.03
CA GLY A 113 -4.04 -23.45 -53.04
C GLY A 113 -5.12 -23.94 -54.00
N PRO A 114 -5.98 -23.04 -54.53
CA PRO A 114 -7.05 -23.47 -55.43
C PRO A 114 -6.44 -24.19 -56.63
N GLU A 115 -6.81 -25.46 -56.77
CA GLU A 115 -6.41 -26.34 -57.85
C GLU A 115 -6.83 -25.71 -59.20
N ALA A 116 -5.83 -25.37 -60.03
CA ALA A 116 -6.09 -24.81 -61.35
C ALA A 116 -6.45 -25.93 -62.33
N PRO A 117 -7.60 -25.87 -63.03
CA PRO A 117 -7.93 -26.85 -64.05
C PRO A 117 -7.13 -26.58 -65.33
N ASP A 118 -6.42 -27.59 -65.82
CA ASP A 118 -5.67 -27.57 -67.08
C ASP A 118 -6.59 -27.78 -68.30
N GLY A 119 -6.37 -26.99 -69.36
CA GLY A 119 -6.94 -27.17 -70.71
C GLY A 119 -8.39 -26.68 -70.88
N THR A 120 -8.78 -26.07 -72.01
CA THR A 120 -8.26 -26.20 -73.39
C THR A 120 -8.18 -24.86 -74.15
N ALA A 121 -7.48 -24.87 -75.29
CA ALA A 121 -7.09 -23.69 -76.07
C ALA A 121 -8.07 -23.30 -77.19
N THR A 122 -8.09 -22.00 -77.55
CA THR A 122 -8.27 -21.34 -78.88
C THR A 122 -8.53 -19.83 -78.63
N ASP A 123 -8.17 -18.85 -79.45
CA ASP A 123 -7.21 -18.69 -80.55
C ASP A 123 -7.04 -17.15 -80.80
N ALA A 124 -6.04 -16.74 -81.60
CA ALA A 124 -5.87 -15.43 -82.25
C ALA A 124 -5.71 -14.14 -81.40
N GLY A 125 -4.54 -13.50 -81.54
CA GLY A 125 -4.38 -12.03 -81.47
C GLY A 125 -4.45 -11.40 -82.87
N PRO A 126 -3.75 -10.27 -83.19
CA PRO A 126 -2.98 -9.38 -82.32
C PRO A 126 -3.11 -7.86 -82.67
N ALA A 127 -2.18 -7.04 -82.12
CA ALA A 127 -1.79 -5.67 -82.53
C ALA A 127 -2.70 -4.48 -82.09
N ALA A 128 -2.23 -3.22 -81.94
CA ALA A 128 -0.91 -2.65 -82.24
C ALA A 128 -0.50 -1.46 -81.33
N ASN A 129 0.81 -1.33 -81.09
CA ASN A 129 1.66 -0.12 -81.06
C ASN A 129 1.14 1.26 -80.57
N GLY A 130 1.85 1.80 -79.57
CA GLY A 130 2.73 2.96 -79.84
C GLY A 130 2.43 4.31 -79.13
N PRO A 131 3.44 5.19 -78.90
CA PRO A 131 3.39 6.17 -77.81
C PRO A 131 3.58 7.66 -78.23
N GLY A 132 3.36 8.59 -77.29
CA GLY A 132 3.78 10.00 -77.43
C GLY A 132 3.40 10.91 -76.25
N GLY A 133 4.33 11.73 -75.75
CA GLY A 133 4.12 12.74 -74.71
C GLY A 133 4.02 14.18 -75.25
N PRO A 134 4.59 15.19 -74.58
CA PRO A 134 3.90 15.93 -73.51
C PRO A 134 3.83 17.46 -73.75
N GLY A 135 3.06 18.19 -72.92
CA GLY A 135 3.10 19.67 -72.90
C GLY A 135 2.23 20.34 -71.83
N GLY A 136 2.78 21.35 -71.14
CA GLY A 136 2.05 22.43 -70.43
C GLY A 136 2.50 23.80 -71.01
N PRO A 137 2.44 24.93 -70.29
CA PRO A 137 1.84 25.22 -68.97
C PRO A 137 1.03 26.56 -68.90
N GLY A 138 0.56 26.95 -67.69
CA GLY A 138 0.12 28.33 -67.35
C GLY A 138 -1.39 28.61 -67.57
N THR A 139 -2.10 29.38 -66.74
CA THR A 139 -1.77 30.67 -66.11
C THR A 139 -2.53 30.95 -64.79
N SER A 140 -2.09 31.99 -64.08
CA SER A 140 -2.64 32.51 -62.81
C SER A 140 -3.83 33.48 -62.96
N GLY A 141 -4.64 33.64 -61.90
CA GLY A 141 -5.54 34.80 -61.75
C GLY A 141 -6.45 34.72 -60.52
N ALA A 142 -6.22 35.58 -59.52
CA ALA A 142 -7.07 35.72 -58.33
C ALA A 142 -7.97 36.97 -58.42
N SER A 143 -9.06 37.03 -57.64
CA SER A 143 -9.37 38.17 -56.73
C SER A 143 -10.72 38.05 -55.99
N ALA A 144 -10.77 38.74 -54.84
CA ALA A 144 -11.93 39.37 -54.19
C ALA A 144 -13.05 38.54 -53.52
N ALA A 145 -13.18 38.77 -52.20
CA ALA A 145 -14.44 38.74 -51.45
C ALA A 145 -15.12 40.15 -51.51
N PRO A 146 -16.35 40.37 -50.99
CA PRO A 146 -16.51 40.54 -49.52
C PRO A 146 -17.83 40.01 -48.89
N ASP A 147 -17.66 39.42 -47.70
CA ASP A 147 -18.29 39.71 -46.39
C ASP A 147 -19.78 40.17 -46.18
N VAL A 148 -20.25 39.83 -44.95
CA VAL A 148 -21.32 40.44 -44.10
C VAL A 148 -22.66 39.68 -43.84
N SER A 149 -22.66 38.94 -42.72
CA SER A 149 -23.72 38.73 -41.68
C SER A 149 -25.16 38.23 -41.99
N GLY A 150 -25.68 37.35 -41.11
CA GLY A 150 -27.13 37.20 -40.86
C GLY A 150 -27.59 35.88 -40.20
N ALA A 151 -28.12 35.95 -38.98
CA ALA A 151 -28.84 34.88 -38.25
C ALA A 151 -29.87 35.53 -37.29
N PRO A 152 -30.79 34.83 -36.59
CA PRO A 152 -31.12 33.38 -36.57
C PRO A 152 -32.65 33.07 -36.71
N GLY A 153 -33.06 31.79 -36.60
CA GLY A 153 -34.48 31.41 -36.43
C GLY A 153 -34.75 29.91 -36.21
N SER A 154 -35.49 29.59 -35.13
CA SER A 154 -36.14 28.28 -34.83
C SER A 154 -37.63 28.36 -35.25
N PRO A 155 -38.41 27.27 -35.55
CA PRO A 155 -38.68 26.15 -34.61
C PRO A 155 -39.12 24.77 -35.20
N GLY A 156 -39.48 23.81 -34.33
CA GLY A 156 -40.58 22.85 -34.58
C GLY A 156 -40.26 21.38 -34.90
N ALA A 157 -40.93 20.46 -34.20
CA ALA A 157 -40.95 18.98 -34.41
C ALA A 157 -42.19 18.57 -35.29
N PRO A 158 -42.64 17.29 -35.47
CA PRO A 158 -42.26 16.00 -34.83
C PRO A 158 -42.25 14.73 -35.74
N GLY A 159 -41.98 13.54 -35.16
CA GLY A 159 -42.28 12.23 -35.79
C GLY A 159 -41.73 10.99 -35.05
N ARG A 160 -42.60 10.06 -34.65
CA ARG A 160 -42.31 8.72 -34.04
C ARG A 160 -43.28 7.71 -34.68
N PRO A 161 -42.98 6.39 -34.80
CA PRO A 161 -43.10 5.47 -33.64
C PRO A 161 -42.20 4.21 -33.61
N ALA A 162 -42.23 3.51 -32.44
CA ALA A 162 -42.13 2.06 -32.11
C ALA A 162 -41.50 0.99 -33.06
N ALA A 163 -40.98 -0.17 -32.61
CA ALA A 163 -40.52 -0.71 -31.29
C ALA A 163 -39.93 -2.15 -31.47
N SER A 164 -39.35 -2.74 -30.39
CA SER A 164 -38.89 -4.15 -30.23
C SER A 164 -37.56 -4.54 -30.93
N GLY A 165 -36.64 -5.31 -30.33
CA GLY A 165 -36.56 -5.88 -28.97
C GLY A 165 -35.23 -6.63 -28.75
N ALA A 166 -34.80 -6.84 -27.49
CA ALA A 166 -33.49 -7.45 -27.15
C ALA A 166 -33.52 -8.23 -25.81
N PRO A 167 -32.65 -9.24 -25.62
CA PRO A 167 -32.33 -9.83 -24.31
C PRO A 167 -30.81 -9.83 -24.01
N VAL A 168 -30.27 -10.12 -22.81
CA VAL A 168 -30.68 -10.09 -21.38
C VAL A 168 -29.36 -10.19 -20.59
N ALA A 169 -29.28 -9.64 -19.37
CA ALA A 169 -28.19 -9.93 -18.43
C ALA A 169 -28.70 -10.02 -16.97
N PRO A 170 -28.21 -10.95 -16.15
CA PRO A 170 -28.36 -10.95 -14.68
C PRO A 170 -27.09 -10.46 -13.99
N GLY A 171 -27.09 -9.96 -12.75
CA GLY A 171 -28.21 -9.69 -11.85
C GLY A 171 -27.64 -9.35 -10.46
N ALA A 172 -28.10 -8.26 -9.84
CA ALA A 172 -27.75 -7.85 -8.48
C ALA A 172 -29.01 -7.32 -7.79
N ALA A 173 -29.15 -7.59 -6.50
CA ALA A 173 -30.29 -7.17 -5.70
C ALA A 173 -29.80 -6.60 -4.36
N ASP A 174 -30.30 -5.40 -4.03
CA ASP A 174 -30.14 -4.72 -2.74
C ASP A 174 -31.48 -4.74 -1.98
N ASP A 175 -31.39 -4.41 -0.68
CA ASP A 175 -32.52 -4.29 0.25
C ASP A 175 -33.58 -3.26 -0.15
N ALA A 176 -34.84 -3.52 0.23
CA ALA A 176 -35.77 -2.49 0.71
C ALA A 176 -36.93 -3.12 1.50
N GLY A 177 -37.36 -2.48 2.58
CA GLY A 177 -38.63 -2.77 3.24
C GLY A 177 -39.46 -1.49 3.42
N ALA A 178 -40.80 -1.60 3.38
CA ALA A 178 -41.71 -0.65 4.01
C ALA A 178 -43.19 -1.09 4.06
N SER A 179 -43.79 -0.91 5.23
CA SER A 179 -45.21 -0.56 5.48
C SER A 179 -46.34 -1.61 5.31
N GLY A 180 -47.22 -1.62 6.32
CA GLY A 180 -48.51 -2.33 6.34
C GLY A 180 -49.14 -2.27 7.74
N ARG A 181 -50.10 -1.37 7.96
CA ARG A 181 -50.90 -1.31 9.22
C ARG A 181 -52.04 -2.35 9.17
N LEU A 182 -52.47 -2.87 10.33
CA LEU A 182 -53.88 -3.05 10.73
C LEU A 182 -54.01 -3.73 12.13
N GLY A 183 -55.01 -3.29 12.92
CA GLY A 183 -55.78 -4.17 13.84
C GLY A 183 -55.30 -4.44 15.29
N GLY A 184 -55.84 -3.66 16.25
CA GLY A 184 -56.52 -4.20 17.47
C GLY A 184 -55.70 -4.81 18.64
N PRO A 185 -56.07 -4.55 19.93
CA PRO A 185 -55.35 -5.08 21.10
C PRO A 185 -56.08 -6.23 21.83
N VAL A 186 -55.33 -7.15 22.46
CA VAL A 186 -55.88 -8.06 23.49
C VAL A 186 -54.84 -8.51 24.52
N GLY A 187 -55.23 -8.44 25.80
CA GLY A 187 -55.26 -9.62 26.67
C GLY A 187 -53.99 -10.06 27.42
N CYS A 188 -53.98 -9.83 28.73
CA CYS A 188 -53.17 -10.49 29.76
C CYS A 188 -53.20 -12.03 29.71
N GLY A 189 -52.18 -12.74 30.25
CA GLY A 189 -52.32 -14.20 30.47
C GLY A 189 -51.10 -15.06 30.88
N VAL A 190 -50.45 -14.73 32.00
CA VAL A 190 -49.92 -15.63 33.07
C VAL A 190 -49.71 -17.16 32.81
N SER A 191 -48.54 -17.65 33.26
CA SER A 191 -48.19 -19.07 33.61
C SER A 191 -47.97 -20.08 32.47
N ALA A 192 -47.17 -21.16 32.62
CA ALA A 192 -46.53 -21.75 33.81
C ALA A 192 -45.12 -22.34 33.53
N VAL A 193 -44.34 -22.55 34.59
CA VAL A 193 -43.19 -23.48 34.65
C VAL A 193 -43.71 -24.91 34.88
N PRO A 194 -43.00 -25.96 34.42
CA PRO A 194 -42.60 -27.01 35.38
C PRO A 194 -41.15 -27.52 35.21
N ASP A 195 -40.63 -28.08 36.30
CA ASP A 195 -39.26 -28.57 36.49
C ASP A 195 -38.90 -29.85 35.69
N GLY A 196 -37.59 -30.13 35.59
CA GLY A 196 -37.06 -31.31 34.88
C GLY A 196 -35.57 -31.60 35.07
N SER A 197 -35.14 -31.75 36.33
CA SER A 197 -34.20 -32.76 36.85
C SER A 197 -32.96 -33.25 36.03
N VAL A 198 -31.78 -32.99 36.60
CA VAL A 198 -30.55 -33.84 36.70
C VAL A 198 -30.37 -35.10 35.82
N ALA A 199 -29.18 -35.20 35.18
CA ALA A 199 -28.18 -36.26 35.50
C ALA A 199 -26.83 -36.04 34.77
N SER A 200 -25.73 -36.44 35.41
CA SER A 200 -24.36 -36.39 34.86
C SER A 200 -24.03 -37.64 34.04
N GLY A 201 -23.08 -37.52 33.09
CA GLY A 201 -22.43 -38.64 32.41
C GLY A 201 -20.97 -38.31 32.12
N ALA A 202 -20.05 -39.09 32.69
CA ALA A 202 -18.60 -38.95 32.52
C ALA A 202 -18.01 -40.11 31.70
N LEU A 203 -16.67 -40.23 31.73
CA LEU A 203 -15.81 -41.22 31.04
C LEU A 203 -15.44 -40.81 29.59
N ASN A 204 -14.20 -41.03 29.11
CA ASN A 204 -13.14 -41.89 29.65
C ASN A 204 -11.72 -41.30 29.45
N ALA A 205 -10.78 -41.68 30.32
CA ALA A 205 -9.35 -41.40 30.16
C ALA A 205 -8.51 -42.59 30.64
N SER A 206 -7.56 -43.04 29.82
CA SER A 206 -6.51 -44.01 30.16
C SER A 206 -5.40 -43.91 29.10
N GLY A 207 -4.09 -43.98 29.40
CA GLY A 207 -3.39 -43.98 30.69
C GLY A 207 -1.89 -43.73 30.47
N GLY A 208 -1.12 -43.46 31.54
CA GLY A 208 0.34 -43.25 31.49
C GLY A 208 1.15 -44.57 31.46
N PRO A 209 2.39 -44.67 32.03
CA PRO A 209 2.96 -43.82 33.09
C PRO A 209 4.48 -43.47 33.03
N GLY A 210 4.95 -42.68 34.01
CA GLY A 210 6.36 -42.60 34.47
C GLY A 210 7.08 -41.26 34.18
N ALA A 211 7.80 -40.63 35.12
CA ALA A 211 7.98 -40.90 36.55
C ALA A 211 8.37 -39.62 37.35
N SER A 212 8.26 -39.72 38.67
CA SER A 212 8.50 -38.74 39.75
C SER A 212 9.87 -38.05 39.81
N VAL A 213 9.94 -36.83 40.40
CA VAL A 213 10.48 -36.53 41.77
C VAL A 213 10.51 -35.01 42.03
N ALA A 214 10.30 -34.60 43.29
CA ALA A 214 10.58 -33.26 43.85
C ALA A 214 10.87 -33.41 45.36
N PRO A 215 11.33 -32.38 46.12
CA PRO A 215 12.15 -31.22 45.78
C PRO A 215 13.47 -31.16 46.60
N GLY A 216 14.31 -30.13 46.42
CA GLY A 216 15.54 -29.92 47.20
C GLY A 216 15.81 -28.44 47.52
N LEU A 217 16.29 -28.17 48.74
CA LEU A 217 16.56 -26.83 49.30
C LEU A 217 17.88 -26.22 48.76
N PRO A 218 18.04 -24.88 48.79
CA PRO A 218 19.34 -24.23 48.61
C PRO A 218 20.01 -23.91 49.97
N GLU A 219 21.31 -24.22 50.08
CA GLU A 219 22.19 -23.72 51.16
C GLU A 219 23.26 -22.77 50.61
N GLY A 220 23.48 -21.65 51.33
CA GLY A 220 24.83 -21.31 51.80
C GLY A 220 25.72 -20.33 51.02
N SER A 221 26.01 -19.19 51.69
CA SER A 221 27.17 -18.27 51.52
C SER A 221 27.20 -17.34 50.29
N GLY A 222 27.53 -16.04 50.40
CA GLY A 222 27.79 -15.11 51.53
C GLY A 222 27.90 -13.68 50.96
N GLY A 223 28.04 -12.56 51.67
CA GLY A 223 28.14 -12.23 53.10
C GLY A 223 28.43 -10.71 53.26
N SER A 224 28.24 -10.13 54.46
CA SER A 224 28.25 -8.67 54.79
C SER A 224 27.08 -7.88 54.17
N GLY A 225 26.44 -6.89 54.82
CA GLY A 225 26.50 -6.27 56.16
C GLY A 225 25.76 -4.93 56.03
N SER A 226 24.93 -4.39 56.94
CA SER A 226 24.92 -4.37 58.41
C SER A 226 23.59 -3.72 58.91
N SER A 227 23.24 -3.90 60.19
CA SER A 227 22.40 -3.01 61.06
C SER A 227 21.11 -2.35 60.50
N GLY A 228 19.94 -2.41 61.14
CA GLY A 228 19.59 -3.00 62.44
C GLY A 228 18.28 -2.38 63.00
N GLY A 229 17.70 -3.04 64.00
CA GLY A 229 16.53 -2.58 64.74
C GLY A 229 15.17 -2.91 64.08
N SER A 230 14.13 -3.44 64.74
CA SER A 230 13.90 -4.16 66.00
C SER A 230 12.41 -4.04 66.34
N VAL A 231 11.74 -5.14 66.69
CA VAL A 231 10.56 -5.25 67.59
C VAL A 231 9.26 -4.48 67.26
N ASP A 232 8.04 -4.94 67.57
CA ASP A 232 7.50 -6.30 67.81
C ASP A 232 5.97 -6.27 67.64
N ALA A 233 5.35 -7.45 67.61
CA ALA A 233 3.91 -7.72 67.87
C ALA A 233 2.83 -7.01 67.00
N GLY A 234 1.64 -7.61 66.79
CA GLY A 234 1.21 -8.95 67.19
C GLY A 234 -0.24 -9.28 66.80
N ALA A 235 -0.44 -10.55 66.42
CA ALA A 235 -1.64 -11.39 66.59
C ALA A 235 -3.08 -10.87 66.33
N SER A 236 -3.77 -11.59 65.43
CA SER A 236 -5.19 -12.03 65.52
C SER A 236 -6.34 -10.99 65.46
N GLY A 237 -7.53 -11.30 64.93
CA GLY A 237 -7.96 -12.49 64.19
C GLY A 237 -9.49 -12.58 63.99
N ARG A 238 -9.91 -13.31 62.93
CA ARG A 238 -11.17 -14.06 62.74
C ARG A 238 -12.58 -13.42 62.93
N LEU A 239 -13.35 -13.55 61.84
CA LEU A 239 -14.76 -14.00 61.73
C LEU A 239 -15.91 -13.07 62.17
N GLY A 240 -16.94 -12.95 61.30
CA GLY A 240 -18.29 -12.55 61.71
C GLY A 240 -19.12 -11.77 60.67
N GLY A 241 -20.13 -12.41 60.10
CA GLY A 241 -21.38 -11.78 59.63
C GLY A 241 -22.56 -12.65 60.10
N PRO A 242 -23.83 -12.43 59.66
CA PRO A 242 -24.37 -11.35 58.82
C PRO A 242 -25.66 -10.72 59.44
N VAL A 243 -26.72 -10.53 58.64
CA VAL A 243 -28.15 -10.18 58.91
C VAL A 243 -28.54 -8.69 59.10
N GLY A 244 -29.61 -8.26 58.41
CA GLY A 244 -30.33 -7.00 58.68
C GLY A 244 -31.22 -6.49 57.54
N CYS A 245 -32.47 -6.97 57.43
CA CYS A 245 -33.46 -6.45 56.47
C CYS A 245 -34.21 -5.21 57.01
N GLY A 246 -34.72 -4.34 56.13
CA GLY A 246 -35.64 -3.26 56.50
C GLY A 246 -36.43 -2.73 55.30
N VAL A 247 -37.75 -2.86 55.35
CA VAL A 247 -38.71 -2.35 54.35
C VAL A 247 -39.66 -1.36 55.05
N THR A 248 -39.94 -0.22 54.42
CA THR A 248 -41.18 0.56 54.64
C THR A 248 -41.54 1.34 53.37
N ALA A 249 -42.83 1.65 53.22
CA ALA A 249 -43.45 2.01 51.95
C ALA A 249 -43.99 3.45 51.86
N VAL A 250 -44.53 3.75 50.67
CA VAL A 250 -45.21 4.96 50.18
C VAL A 250 -46.41 5.42 51.06
N PRO A 251 -46.89 6.68 50.93
CA PRO A 251 -48.03 7.01 50.03
C PRO A 251 -47.72 8.22 49.11
N ASP A 252 -47.99 8.17 47.80
CA ASP A 252 -49.26 8.38 47.07
C ASP A 252 -49.63 9.85 46.81
N GLY A 253 -49.96 10.16 45.54
CA GLY A 253 -50.27 11.51 45.08
C GLY A 253 -50.37 11.63 43.55
N SER A 254 -51.49 11.19 42.97
CA SER A 254 -51.91 11.42 41.58
C SER A 254 -52.36 12.91 41.37
N VAL A 255 -52.67 13.48 40.19
CA VAL A 255 -53.34 12.95 38.97
C VAL A 255 -53.10 13.88 37.74
N ALA A 256 -53.25 13.29 36.54
CA ALA A 256 -54.02 13.79 35.38
C ALA A 256 -53.47 14.84 34.35
N SER A 257 -53.18 14.30 33.15
CA SER A 257 -53.86 14.59 31.85
C SER A 257 -53.96 16.02 31.28
N GLY A 258 -53.51 16.17 30.02
CA GLY A 258 -53.93 17.23 29.09
C GLY A 258 -53.26 17.10 27.72
N ALA A 259 -54.01 16.80 26.66
CA ALA A 259 -53.53 16.64 25.29
C ALA A 259 -54.41 17.40 24.28
N LEU A 260 -53.88 17.60 23.05
CA LEU A 260 -54.54 18.19 21.85
C LEU A 260 -54.70 19.73 21.93
N ASN A 261 -54.24 20.56 20.98
CA ASN A 261 -54.39 20.46 19.52
C ASN A 261 -53.35 21.34 18.77
N ALA A 262 -53.12 21.02 17.48
CA ALA A 262 -52.64 21.97 16.48
C ALA A 262 -53.81 22.45 15.60
N PRO A 263 -53.69 23.61 14.93
CA PRO A 263 -53.70 23.53 13.45
C PRO A 263 -52.88 24.62 12.72
N GLY A 264 -52.50 24.31 11.47
CA GLY A 264 -52.47 25.28 10.35
C GLY A 264 -51.28 26.24 10.20
N GLY A 265 -50.56 26.11 9.08
CA GLY A 265 -49.99 27.26 8.36
C GLY A 265 -50.91 27.66 7.19
N PRO A 266 -50.47 28.47 6.19
CA PRO A 266 -49.15 29.11 6.03
C PRO A 266 -49.23 30.64 5.85
N GLY A 267 -48.08 31.34 5.81
CA GLY A 267 -48.00 32.76 5.47
C GLY A 267 -46.56 33.17 5.10
N ALA A 268 -46.41 34.03 4.08
CA ALA A 268 -45.12 34.46 3.54
C ALA A 268 -45.00 35.99 3.47
N SER A 269 -43.78 36.50 3.22
CA SER A 269 -43.43 37.90 2.90
C SER A 269 -43.58 38.91 4.07
N VAL A 270 -42.93 40.09 4.16
CA VAL A 270 -42.03 40.89 3.28
C VAL A 270 -40.89 41.51 4.15
N ALA A 271 -39.74 41.85 3.56
CA ALA A 271 -38.73 42.75 4.17
C ALA A 271 -38.63 44.08 3.37
N PRO A 272 -38.39 45.25 4.00
CA PRO A 272 -38.32 46.53 3.30
C PRO A 272 -36.89 47.09 3.11
N GLY A 273 -36.62 47.57 1.89
CA GLY A 273 -36.09 48.92 1.66
C GLY A 273 -34.58 49.19 1.74
N LEU A 274 -33.93 49.25 0.57
CA LEU A 274 -32.79 50.15 0.28
C LEU A 274 -33.24 51.21 -0.75
N PRO A 275 -32.68 52.43 -0.74
CA PRO A 275 -32.82 53.38 -1.84
C PRO A 275 -31.67 53.24 -2.88
N GLU A 276 -31.95 53.69 -4.10
CA GLU A 276 -31.07 53.55 -5.29
C GLU A 276 -30.03 54.67 -5.44
N GLY A 277 -29.00 54.43 -6.27
CA GLY A 277 -28.04 55.43 -6.73
C GLY A 277 -27.23 54.91 -7.92
N SER A 278 -27.30 55.61 -9.06
CA SER A 278 -26.86 55.13 -10.39
C SER A 278 -25.43 55.54 -10.78
N GLY A 279 -24.81 54.81 -11.71
CA GLY A 279 -23.53 55.21 -12.35
C GLY A 279 -22.86 54.09 -13.16
N GLY A 280 -22.72 54.29 -14.48
CA GLY A 280 -22.17 53.31 -15.42
C GLY A 280 -20.62 53.28 -15.54
N PRO A 281 -20.07 52.46 -16.45
CA PRO A 281 -18.73 51.88 -16.31
C PRO A 281 -17.62 52.55 -17.14
N GLY A 282 -16.37 52.30 -16.75
CA GLY A 282 -15.16 52.66 -17.51
C GLY A 282 -14.03 51.64 -17.34
N GLY A 283 -13.47 51.19 -18.46
CA GLY A 283 -12.38 50.21 -18.55
C GLY A 283 -10.96 50.79 -18.45
N PRO A 284 -9.92 50.02 -18.84
CA PRO A 284 -8.66 49.94 -18.10
C PRO A 284 -7.52 50.83 -18.63
N GLY A 285 -6.51 51.07 -17.77
CA GLY A 285 -5.26 51.77 -18.11
C GLY A 285 -4.05 51.15 -17.40
N THR A 286 -2.87 51.23 -18.03
CA THR A 286 -1.65 50.47 -17.71
C THR A 286 -0.50 51.34 -17.18
N SER A 287 0.54 50.71 -16.58
CA SER A 287 1.91 51.23 -16.33
C SER A 287 2.08 52.49 -15.43
N GLY A 288 3.17 52.72 -14.71
CA GLY A 288 4.39 51.93 -14.42
C GLY A 288 5.56 52.83 -13.92
N VAL A 289 6.56 52.24 -13.26
CA VAL A 289 7.99 52.70 -13.15
C VAL A 289 8.38 53.83 -12.16
N SER A 290 9.22 53.43 -11.18
CA SER A 290 10.34 54.14 -10.48
C SER A 290 10.14 55.34 -9.50
N GLY A 291 11.00 55.35 -8.46
CA GLY A 291 11.21 56.46 -7.49
C GLY A 291 12.29 57.47 -7.95
N PRO A 292 13.18 58.06 -7.09
CA PRO A 292 13.62 57.59 -5.75
C PRO A 292 13.81 58.67 -4.64
N GLY A 293 14.21 58.22 -3.43
CA GLY A 293 15.24 58.86 -2.59
C GLY A 293 14.86 59.95 -1.56
N GLU A 294 15.10 59.70 -0.26
CA GLU A 294 16.17 60.35 0.54
C GLU A 294 16.26 59.81 1.98
N VAL A 295 17.44 59.93 2.61
CA VAL A 295 17.74 59.62 4.02
C VAL A 295 18.72 60.70 4.54
N PRO A 296 18.50 61.29 5.72
CA PRO A 296 19.40 61.07 6.87
C PRO A 296 18.60 61.00 8.20
N GLY A 297 19.05 60.48 9.34
CA GLY A 297 20.35 60.09 9.87
C GLY A 297 20.17 59.81 11.38
N ALA A 298 21.14 59.17 12.04
CA ALA A 298 21.15 58.90 13.49
C ALA A 298 22.13 59.88 14.19
N PRO A 299 22.46 59.79 15.52
CA PRO A 299 21.98 58.90 16.60
C PRO A 299 21.72 59.59 17.98
N ALA A 300 21.35 58.84 19.03
CA ALA A 300 22.03 58.80 20.37
C ALA A 300 21.17 58.43 21.62
N ALA A 301 21.60 57.36 22.31
CA ALA A 301 21.93 57.26 23.76
C ALA A 301 20.89 57.28 24.94
N SER A 302 21.33 56.62 26.04
CA SER A 302 20.82 56.54 27.43
C SER A 302 19.52 55.72 27.66
N GLY A 303 19.33 54.94 28.75
CA GLY A 303 20.12 54.50 29.93
C GLY A 303 19.17 53.67 30.84
N GLY A 304 19.54 52.85 31.84
CA GLY A 304 20.80 52.48 32.51
C GLY A 304 20.49 51.81 33.88
N SER A 305 21.51 51.21 34.53
CA SER A 305 21.44 50.44 35.81
C SER A 305 20.77 49.04 35.70
N ALA A 306 20.88 48.04 36.60
CA ALA A 306 21.87 47.53 37.61
C ALA A 306 21.23 46.28 38.32
N ALA A 307 21.85 45.45 39.19
CA ALA A 307 23.19 44.85 39.38
C ALA A 307 23.12 43.90 40.63
N ALA A 308 24.00 42.93 40.92
CA ALA A 308 24.85 41.99 40.15
C ALA A 308 25.59 41.06 41.15
N ASP A 309 25.71 39.72 40.92
CA ASP A 309 26.77 38.90 41.55
C ASP A 309 27.07 37.56 40.82
N ALA A 310 28.28 37.00 41.02
CA ALA A 310 28.95 35.97 40.18
C ALA A 310 29.56 34.83 41.06
N PRO A 311 30.46 33.88 40.62
CA PRO A 311 31.07 33.65 39.28
C PRO A 311 31.14 32.16 38.81
N GLY A 312 31.67 31.89 37.60
CA GLY A 312 31.87 30.49 37.14
C GLY A 312 32.38 30.18 35.72
N ALA A 313 33.43 30.85 35.24
CA ALA A 313 34.37 30.44 34.15
C ALA A 313 33.88 29.65 32.89
N ARG A 314 34.09 30.23 31.70
CA ARG A 314 34.67 29.54 30.51
C ARG A 314 35.10 30.55 29.43
N GLY A 315 36.35 30.46 29.00
CA GLY A 315 36.91 31.19 27.85
C GLY A 315 37.43 30.21 26.80
N ALA A 316 37.44 30.63 25.54
CA ALA A 316 37.86 29.87 24.35
C ALA A 316 38.52 30.86 23.36
N PRO A 317 38.90 30.51 22.10
CA PRO A 317 39.27 29.22 21.50
C PRO A 317 40.55 29.30 20.59
N VAL A 318 40.79 28.24 19.80
CA VAL A 318 41.54 28.14 18.52
C VAL A 318 43.09 28.23 18.50
N GLY A 319 43.71 27.21 17.92
CA GLY A 319 45.06 27.25 17.35
C GLY A 319 45.34 26.04 16.45
N ARG A 320 45.64 26.25 15.16
CA ARG A 320 46.09 25.19 14.22
C ARG A 320 47.59 24.93 14.39
N GLY A 321 48.03 23.68 14.19
CA GLY A 321 49.46 23.34 14.08
C GLY A 321 49.68 22.20 13.07
N ALA A 322 50.41 22.48 12.00
CA ALA A 322 50.98 21.46 11.11
C ALA A 322 52.41 21.12 11.57
N SER A 323 52.96 19.98 11.14
CA SER A 323 54.37 19.65 11.40
C SER A 323 55.00 18.86 10.26
N ALA A 324 56.24 19.21 9.92
CA ALA A 324 57.08 18.53 8.94
C ALA A 324 58.58 18.65 9.35
N VAL A 325 59.29 17.53 9.17
CA VAL A 325 60.75 17.23 9.02
C VAL A 325 61.77 18.39 9.08
N PRO A 326 62.99 18.18 9.65
CA PRO A 326 64.15 17.53 8.94
C PRO A 326 64.68 16.24 9.64
N ASP A 327 65.60 15.42 9.12
CA ASP A 327 66.34 15.34 7.82
C ASP A 327 66.76 13.86 7.50
N GLY A 328 67.72 13.62 6.58
CA GLY A 328 68.29 12.31 6.18
C GLY A 328 69.80 12.13 6.48
N PRO A 329 70.62 11.41 5.66
CA PRO A 329 70.40 10.98 4.26
C PRO A 329 70.70 9.48 3.94
N GLY A 330 70.36 9.02 2.72
CA GLY A 330 70.87 7.76 2.15
C GLY A 330 70.00 7.10 1.06
N THR A 331 70.33 7.33 -0.22
CA THR A 331 69.75 6.69 -1.43
C THR A 331 70.88 6.10 -2.30
N PRO A 332 70.66 5.46 -3.48
CA PRO A 332 69.46 4.87 -4.10
C PRO A 332 69.68 3.41 -4.59
N GLY A 333 68.70 2.78 -5.27
CA GLY A 333 69.02 1.69 -6.21
C GLY A 333 67.86 0.79 -6.67
N THR A 334 67.36 1.02 -7.89
CA THR A 334 66.64 0.02 -8.71
C THR A 334 67.42 -0.17 -10.02
N PRO A 335 67.55 -1.40 -10.53
CA PRO A 335 67.41 -1.58 -11.98
C PRO A 335 66.59 -2.83 -12.36
N ALA A 336 66.26 -2.96 -13.65
CA ALA A 336 65.51 -4.06 -14.22
C ALA A 336 66.37 -4.88 -15.20
N VAL A 337 66.17 -6.23 -15.23
CA VAL A 337 66.24 -7.16 -16.41
C VAL A 337 67.61 -7.26 -17.17
N PRO A 338 68.03 -8.38 -17.82
CA PRO A 338 67.39 -9.68 -18.14
C PRO A 338 68.18 -10.95 -17.72
N GLY A 339 67.68 -12.15 -18.04
CA GLY A 339 68.51 -13.38 -18.12
C GLY A 339 67.79 -14.73 -18.00
N THR A 340 67.34 -15.30 -19.13
CA THR A 340 67.19 -16.76 -19.36
C THR A 340 68.43 -17.26 -20.14
N PRO A 341 68.67 -18.58 -20.36
CA PRO A 341 67.81 -19.75 -20.11
C PRO A 341 68.48 -20.93 -19.36
N ASP A 342 67.70 -21.96 -19.01
CA ASP A 342 68.19 -23.34 -19.03
C ASP A 342 67.04 -24.35 -19.26
N ALA A 343 67.30 -25.34 -20.13
CA ALA A 343 66.48 -26.51 -20.43
C ALA A 343 67.43 -27.63 -20.86
N PRO A 344 67.14 -28.92 -20.58
CA PRO A 344 66.42 -29.78 -21.53
C PRO A 344 65.45 -30.76 -20.80
N ALA A 345 64.76 -31.74 -21.39
CA ALA A 345 64.77 -32.43 -22.69
C ALA A 345 63.30 -32.83 -23.04
N ALA A 346 62.82 -32.84 -24.29
CA ALA A 346 63.22 -33.59 -25.49
C ALA A 346 62.66 -35.03 -25.58
N LEU A 347 62.04 -35.33 -26.72
CA LEU A 347 61.40 -36.61 -27.10
C LEU A 347 62.43 -37.71 -27.39
N GLY A 348 62.03 -38.98 -27.23
CA GLY A 348 62.84 -40.14 -27.62
C GLY A 348 62.00 -41.38 -27.94
N THR A 349 62.30 -42.03 -29.07
CA THR A 349 61.52 -43.12 -29.70
C THR A 349 62.13 -44.51 -29.48
N SER A 350 61.30 -45.54 -29.29
CA SER A 350 61.49 -46.97 -29.68
C SER A 350 60.40 -47.82 -29.01
N GLY A 351 59.94 -48.97 -29.52
CA GLY A 351 60.17 -49.67 -30.80
C GLY A 351 59.18 -50.85 -30.89
N ALA A 352 58.94 -51.39 -32.09
CA ALA A 352 58.20 -52.65 -32.28
C ALA A 352 59.11 -53.86 -31.93
N PRO A 353 58.57 -55.06 -31.62
CA PRO A 353 58.06 -55.95 -32.69
C PRO A 353 56.87 -56.87 -32.31
N GLY A 354 56.28 -57.55 -33.30
CA GLY A 354 55.57 -58.84 -33.10
C GLY A 354 54.14 -58.95 -33.64
N LEU A 355 53.99 -59.52 -34.84
CA LEU A 355 52.81 -60.30 -35.28
C LEU A 355 53.01 -61.78 -34.89
N PRO A 356 51.97 -62.66 -34.92
CA PRO A 356 51.40 -63.25 -36.15
C PRO A 356 49.91 -62.88 -36.33
N GLU A 357 49.37 -62.65 -37.54
CA GLU A 357 49.07 -63.58 -38.65
C GLU A 357 47.92 -64.59 -38.40
N SER A 358 46.76 -64.34 -39.05
CA SER A 358 46.08 -65.21 -40.04
C SER A 358 44.72 -64.55 -40.41
N SER A 359 44.52 -63.98 -41.61
CA SER A 359 44.00 -64.64 -42.85
C SER A 359 42.47 -64.92 -42.75
N ASP A 360 41.56 -64.79 -43.74
CA ASP A 360 41.51 -64.54 -45.19
C ASP A 360 40.09 -63.98 -45.55
N ALA A 361 39.71 -63.42 -46.73
CA ALA A 361 40.39 -62.78 -47.88
C ALA A 361 39.32 -62.14 -48.84
N VAL A 362 39.74 -61.41 -49.89
CA VAL A 362 39.17 -61.22 -51.27
C VAL A 362 37.61 -61.19 -51.44
N ASP A 363 36.97 -60.15 -52.00
CA ASP A 363 37.04 -59.74 -53.43
C ASP A 363 36.43 -58.35 -53.75
N ALA A 364 36.56 -57.88 -55.01
CA ALA A 364 35.91 -56.69 -55.60
C ALA A 364 35.53 -56.98 -57.09
N PRO A 365 35.02 -56.05 -57.93
CA PRO A 365 34.37 -54.74 -57.73
C PRO A 365 33.00 -54.63 -58.48
N GLY A 366 32.30 -53.47 -58.45
CA GLY A 366 31.42 -53.08 -59.57
C GLY A 366 30.19 -52.19 -59.32
N GLY A 367 30.11 -51.09 -60.08
CA GLY A 367 28.85 -50.57 -60.66
C GLY A 367 27.95 -49.64 -59.80
N PRO A 368 27.49 -48.48 -60.33
CA PRO A 368 26.57 -47.59 -59.63
C PRO A 368 25.09 -47.98 -59.83
N GLY A 369 24.28 -47.84 -58.78
CA GLY A 369 22.84 -48.04 -58.84
C GLY A 369 22.10 -47.13 -57.86
N ALA A 370 21.32 -46.18 -58.37
CA ALA A 370 20.48 -45.33 -57.54
C ALA A 370 19.19 -46.07 -57.14
N SER A 371 18.82 -46.04 -55.85
CA SER A 371 17.43 -46.21 -55.43
C SER A 371 17.16 -45.61 -54.06
N GLY A 372 15.92 -45.16 -53.86
CA GLY A 372 15.44 -44.27 -52.80
C GLY A 372 15.93 -44.52 -51.37
N ALA A 373 16.47 -43.46 -50.77
CA ALA A 373 16.39 -43.28 -49.32
C ALA A 373 14.92 -43.02 -48.94
N PRO A 374 14.32 -43.74 -47.98
CA PRO A 374 12.97 -43.46 -47.53
C PRO A 374 12.96 -42.13 -46.77
N ALA A 375 12.11 -41.19 -47.20
CA ALA A 375 11.87 -39.95 -46.47
C ALA A 375 11.23 -40.28 -45.10
N GLY A 376 12.05 -40.22 -44.05
CA GLY A 376 11.64 -40.69 -42.72
C GLY A 376 10.53 -39.83 -42.10
N PRO A 377 9.46 -40.41 -41.53
CA PRO A 377 8.33 -39.68 -40.94
C PRO A 377 8.69 -38.85 -39.69
N GLY A 378 9.94 -38.87 -39.22
CA GLY A 378 10.40 -38.18 -38.03
C GLY A 378 10.57 -36.66 -38.17
N VAL A 379 10.85 -36.13 -39.37
CA VAL A 379 11.12 -34.70 -39.57
C VAL A 379 9.83 -33.87 -39.38
N THR A 380 8.74 -34.26 -40.04
CA THR A 380 7.44 -33.56 -39.99
C THR A 380 6.79 -33.62 -38.60
N GLN A 381 6.93 -34.74 -37.87
CA GLN A 381 6.43 -34.83 -36.50
C GLN A 381 7.23 -33.94 -35.53
N THR A 382 8.54 -33.80 -35.75
CA THR A 382 9.40 -32.95 -34.93
C THR A 382 9.07 -31.48 -35.13
N SER A 383 8.88 -31.03 -36.38
CA SER A 383 8.50 -29.63 -36.68
C SER A 383 7.10 -29.30 -36.15
N ALA A 384 6.10 -30.17 -36.35
CA ALA A 384 4.75 -29.96 -35.82
C ALA A 384 4.71 -29.87 -34.28
N SER A 385 5.49 -30.72 -33.59
CA SER A 385 5.65 -30.70 -32.13
C SER A 385 6.33 -29.40 -31.64
N ALA A 386 7.36 -28.93 -32.35
CA ALA A 386 8.02 -27.66 -32.05
C ALA A 386 7.09 -26.46 -32.25
N SER A 387 6.34 -26.42 -33.36
CA SER A 387 5.35 -25.38 -33.66
C SER A 387 4.24 -25.33 -32.61
N ARG A 388 3.69 -26.48 -32.19
CA ARG A 388 2.68 -26.55 -31.13
C ARG A 388 3.22 -26.04 -29.79
N ARG A 389 4.46 -26.40 -29.42
CA ARG A 389 5.12 -25.92 -28.20
C ARG A 389 5.34 -24.41 -28.21
N LEU A 390 5.74 -23.83 -29.35
CA LEU A 390 5.89 -22.39 -29.52
C LEU A 390 4.55 -21.66 -29.45
N PHE A 391 3.50 -22.20 -30.08
CA PHE A 391 2.13 -21.67 -29.98
C PHE A 391 1.66 -21.62 -28.52
N VAL A 392 1.78 -22.72 -27.78
CA VAL A 392 1.40 -22.79 -26.36
C VAL A 392 2.27 -21.86 -25.50
N ALA A 393 3.57 -21.73 -25.77
CA ALA A 393 4.43 -20.78 -25.06
C ALA A 393 3.98 -19.32 -25.28
N ARG A 394 3.63 -18.95 -26.52
CA ARG A 394 3.08 -17.62 -26.85
C ARG A 394 1.71 -17.39 -26.21
N ALA A 395 0.82 -18.38 -26.23
CA ALA A 395 -0.50 -18.30 -25.61
C ALA A 395 -0.39 -18.10 -24.08
N ILE A 396 0.47 -18.87 -23.40
CA ILE A 396 0.75 -18.70 -21.97
C ILE A 396 1.34 -17.31 -21.69
N ALA A 397 2.34 -16.86 -22.46
CA ALA A 397 2.96 -15.56 -22.25
C ALA A 397 1.97 -14.39 -22.46
N ALA A 398 1.15 -14.45 -23.50
CA ALA A 398 0.12 -13.45 -23.78
C ALA A 398 -0.98 -13.46 -22.70
N GLY A 399 -1.49 -14.63 -22.32
CA GLY A 399 -2.48 -14.79 -21.26
C GLY A 399 -1.98 -14.30 -19.90
N ALA A 400 -0.76 -14.68 -19.50
CA ALA A 400 -0.14 -14.23 -18.27
C ALA A 400 0.10 -12.70 -18.27
N THR A 401 0.51 -12.12 -19.40
CA THR A 401 0.66 -10.67 -19.55
C THR A 401 -0.68 -9.95 -19.42
N ALA A 402 -1.73 -10.45 -20.07
CA ALA A 402 -3.07 -9.88 -19.99
C ALA A 402 -3.66 -9.95 -18.58
N VAL A 403 -3.53 -11.10 -17.90
CA VAL A 403 -3.95 -11.27 -16.50
C VAL A 403 -3.17 -10.34 -15.58
N ALA A 404 -1.84 -10.30 -15.67
CA ALA A 404 -1.02 -9.43 -14.82
C ALA A 404 -1.33 -7.94 -15.03
N ALA A 405 -1.42 -7.48 -16.28
CA ALA A 405 -1.77 -6.10 -16.60
C ALA A 405 -3.20 -5.76 -16.14
N GLY A 406 -4.15 -6.67 -16.30
CA GLY A 406 -5.52 -6.50 -15.81
C GLY A 406 -5.60 -6.40 -14.28
N THR A 407 -4.87 -7.26 -13.56
CA THR A 407 -4.79 -7.24 -12.09
C THR A 407 -4.13 -5.97 -11.57
N VAL A 408 -3.00 -5.55 -12.15
CA VAL A 408 -2.32 -4.29 -11.79
C VAL A 408 -3.21 -3.09 -12.11
N GLY A 409 -3.85 -3.06 -13.28
CA GLY A 409 -4.78 -1.99 -13.68
C GLY A 409 -6.01 -1.89 -12.77
N TYR A 410 -6.59 -3.02 -12.37
CA TYR A 410 -7.67 -3.08 -11.39
C TYR A 410 -7.23 -2.54 -10.02
N GLY A 411 -6.06 -2.96 -9.54
CA GLY A 411 -5.54 -2.52 -8.25
C GLY A 411 -5.15 -1.04 -8.24
N MET A 412 -4.64 -0.53 -9.36
CA MET A 412 -4.36 0.89 -9.55
C MET A 412 -5.63 1.73 -9.61
N ALA A 413 -6.64 1.29 -10.37
CA ALA A 413 -7.94 1.95 -10.40
C ALA A 413 -8.61 1.97 -9.02
N THR A 414 -8.38 0.94 -8.19
CA THR A 414 -8.87 0.88 -6.80
C THR A 414 -8.25 1.96 -5.93
N VAL A 415 -6.92 2.15 -5.97
CA VAL A 415 -6.24 3.23 -5.23
C VAL A 415 -6.65 4.62 -5.72
N LEU A 416 -6.66 4.82 -7.04
CA LEU A 416 -6.90 6.15 -7.62
C LEU A 416 -8.33 6.65 -7.36
N ARG A 417 -9.33 5.77 -7.25
CA ARG A 417 -10.71 6.14 -6.84
C ARG A 417 -10.80 6.64 -5.39
N GLY A 418 -9.89 6.21 -4.51
CA GLY A 418 -9.86 6.56 -3.09
C GLY A 418 -10.52 5.52 -2.17
N PRO A 419 -10.47 5.73 -0.85
CA PRO A 419 -10.89 4.75 0.15
C PRO A 419 -12.41 4.53 0.19
N ARG A 420 -12.81 3.34 0.59
CA ARG A 420 -14.21 3.00 0.91
C ARG A 420 -14.51 3.31 2.36
N VAL A 421 -15.72 3.76 2.67
CA VAL A 421 -16.18 3.89 4.06
C VAL A 421 -16.55 2.51 4.60
N LYS A 422 -15.99 2.15 5.75
CA LYS A 422 -16.44 1.02 6.58
C LYS A 422 -17.08 1.53 7.87
N ARG A 423 -17.88 0.68 8.50
CA ARG A 423 -18.45 0.92 9.83
C ARG A 423 -18.23 -0.31 10.69
N VAL A 424 -17.87 -0.11 11.95
CA VAL A 424 -17.73 -1.17 12.95
C VAL A 424 -18.22 -0.63 14.29
N THR A 425 -19.01 -1.42 15.01
CA THR A 425 -19.46 -1.08 16.37
C THR A 425 -18.57 -1.82 17.36
N VAL A 426 -17.95 -1.10 18.29
CA VAL A 426 -17.04 -1.66 19.29
C VAL A 426 -17.63 -1.48 20.69
N PRO A 427 -18.06 -2.56 21.36
CA PRO A 427 -18.59 -2.49 22.72
C PRO A 427 -17.46 -2.32 23.74
N LEU A 428 -17.59 -1.31 24.61
CA LEU A 428 -16.62 -1.02 25.67
C LEU A 428 -17.30 -1.05 27.05
N ALA A 429 -16.83 -1.90 27.96
CA ALA A 429 -17.46 -2.15 29.26
C ALA A 429 -17.46 -0.93 30.20
N LYS A 430 -16.40 -0.12 30.12
CA LYS A 430 -16.23 1.10 30.91
C LYS A 430 -16.94 2.33 30.33
N LEU A 431 -17.44 2.26 29.08
CA LEU A 431 -18.01 3.41 28.39
C LEU A 431 -19.38 3.77 29.00
N PRO A 432 -19.62 5.03 29.40
CA PRO A 432 -20.88 5.45 29.99
C PRO A 432 -21.98 5.63 28.93
N ARG A 433 -23.24 5.51 29.34
CA ARG A 433 -24.43 5.68 28.48
C ARG A 433 -24.36 6.91 27.56
N ARG A 434 -23.91 8.05 28.10
CA ARG A 434 -23.79 9.34 27.37
C ARG A 434 -22.84 9.34 26.17
N ALA A 435 -21.97 8.33 26.06
CA ALA A 435 -21.00 8.17 24.97
C ALA A 435 -21.31 6.95 24.07
N HIS A 436 -22.46 6.29 24.26
CA HIS A 436 -22.95 5.30 23.32
C HIS A 436 -23.26 5.98 21.97
N GLY A 437 -22.84 5.35 20.86
CA GLY A 437 -23.00 5.91 19.52
C GLY A 437 -21.97 6.99 19.15
N PHE A 438 -20.89 7.14 19.94
CA PHE A 438 -19.80 8.07 19.62
C PHE A 438 -18.99 7.54 18.42
N ARG A 439 -18.86 8.33 17.35
CA ARG A 439 -18.30 7.91 16.05
C ARG A 439 -16.92 8.53 15.82
N ILE A 440 -15.89 7.68 15.83
CA ILE A 440 -14.51 8.03 15.47
C ILE A 440 -14.30 7.66 13.99
N ALA A 441 -13.94 8.62 13.14
CA ALA A 441 -13.41 8.32 11.80
C ALA A 441 -11.92 8.02 11.90
N VAL A 442 -11.55 6.75 11.73
CA VAL A 442 -10.19 6.23 11.75
C VAL A 442 -9.65 6.17 10.32
N VAL A 443 -8.48 6.74 10.12
CA VAL A 443 -7.72 6.72 8.86
C VAL A 443 -6.22 6.57 9.17
N SER A 444 -5.50 5.86 8.31
CA SER A 444 -4.06 5.62 8.40
C SER A 444 -3.50 5.50 6.98
N ASP A 445 -2.17 5.38 6.85
CA ASP A 445 -1.49 4.92 5.63
C ASP A 445 -1.94 5.72 4.39
N ILE A 446 -1.98 7.05 4.51
CA ILE A 446 -2.39 7.96 3.43
C ILE A 446 -1.28 8.06 2.37
N HIS A 447 -0.01 7.91 2.79
CA HIS A 447 1.19 7.91 1.93
C HIS A 447 1.17 9.00 0.85
N LEU A 448 1.10 10.25 1.28
CA LEU A 448 1.34 11.38 0.39
C LEU A 448 2.78 11.30 -0.13
N GLY A 449 2.96 11.33 -1.44
CA GLY A 449 4.26 11.02 -2.04
C GLY A 449 4.37 11.41 -3.50
N PRO A 450 5.38 10.90 -4.23
CA PRO A 450 5.59 11.24 -5.64
C PRO A 450 4.39 10.91 -6.55
N ILE A 451 3.59 9.89 -6.20
CA ILE A 451 2.40 9.44 -6.93
C ILE A 451 1.10 9.97 -6.32
N LEU A 452 0.87 9.74 -5.02
CA LEU A 452 -0.35 10.17 -4.32
C LEU A 452 -0.16 11.59 -3.78
N GLY A 453 -0.59 12.59 -4.55
CA GLY A 453 -0.52 14.00 -4.15
C GLY A 453 -1.85 14.59 -3.67
N ARG A 454 -1.93 15.93 -3.60
CA ARG A 454 -3.07 16.74 -3.10
C ARG A 454 -4.48 16.27 -3.47
N ALA A 455 -4.65 15.71 -4.68
CA ALA A 455 -5.94 15.20 -5.14
C ALA A 455 -6.40 13.96 -4.36
N HIS A 456 -5.47 13.09 -3.94
CA HIS A 456 -5.76 11.96 -3.06
C HIS A 456 -6.19 12.46 -1.68
N THR A 457 -5.41 13.35 -1.05
CA THR A 457 -5.73 13.97 0.25
C THR A 457 -7.13 14.57 0.28
N ARG A 458 -7.53 15.32 -0.76
CA ARG A 458 -8.91 15.84 -0.90
C ARG A 458 -9.94 14.71 -0.87
N ARG A 459 -9.77 13.66 -1.68
CA ARG A 459 -10.71 12.52 -1.69
C ARG A 459 -10.81 11.83 -0.33
N VAL A 460 -9.71 11.73 0.42
CA VAL A 460 -9.70 11.18 1.79
C VAL A 460 -10.49 12.10 2.74
N VAL A 461 -10.18 13.40 2.77
CA VAL A 461 -10.87 14.41 3.59
C VAL A 461 -12.36 14.50 3.28
N ASP A 462 -12.74 14.54 2.00
CA ASP A 462 -14.13 14.54 1.57
C ASP A 462 -14.84 13.25 2.01
N THR A 463 -14.14 12.11 2.00
CA THR A 463 -14.70 10.82 2.43
C THR A 463 -14.91 10.76 3.94
N ILE A 464 -13.97 11.25 4.73
CA ILE A 464 -14.09 11.39 6.19
C ILE A 464 -15.27 12.31 6.53
N ASN A 465 -15.30 13.52 5.96
CA ASN A 465 -16.33 14.52 6.25
C ASN A 465 -17.75 14.03 5.89
N ARG A 466 -17.91 13.25 4.81
CA ARG A 466 -19.21 12.62 4.46
C ARG A 466 -19.73 11.62 5.49
N THR A 467 -18.90 11.14 6.42
CA THR A 467 -19.36 10.29 7.53
C THR A 467 -19.92 11.07 8.73
N ASN A 468 -19.78 12.41 8.72
CA ASN A 468 -20.15 13.31 9.81
C ASN A 468 -19.64 12.80 11.18
N PRO A 469 -18.32 12.59 11.36
CA PRO A 469 -17.77 11.96 12.56
C PRO A 469 -17.80 12.91 13.76
N ASP A 470 -17.76 12.34 14.96
CA ASP A 470 -17.68 13.08 16.21
C ASP A 470 -16.23 13.45 16.52
N LEU A 471 -15.28 12.59 16.15
CA LEU A 471 -13.83 12.75 16.24
C LEU A 471 -13.14 12.13 15.02
N ILE A 472 -11.99 12.67 14.60
CA ILE A 472 -11.15 12.08 13.55
C ILE A 472 -9.82 11.64 14.16
N ALA A 473 -9.40 10.40 13.86
CA ALA A 473 -8.13 9.83 14.29
C ALA A 473 -7.29 9.48 13.05
N VAL A 474 -6.18 10.18 12.85
CA VAL A 474 -5.17 9.91 11.83
C VAL A 474 -4.04 9.13 12.48
N VAL A 475 -3.94 7.84 12.16
CA VAL A 475 -3.13 6.87 12.90
C VAL A 475 -1.87 6.49 12.10
N GLY A 476 -0.97 7.46 11.95
CA GLY A 476 0.33 7.33 11.30
C GLY A 476 0.33 7.13 9.78
N ASP A 477 1.54 7.19 9.23
CA ASP A 477 1.89 7.03 7.82
C ASP A 477 1.11 7.97 6.89
N LEU A 478 1.25 9.26 7.18
CA LEU A 478 0.68 10.32 6.36
C LEU A 478 1.48 10.52 5.05
N VAL A 479 2.80 10.32 5.06
CA VAL A 479 3.74 10.86 4.05
C VAL A 479 4.93 9.96 3.73
N ASP A 480 5.42 10.02 2.49
CA ASP A 480 6.64 9.34 1.98
C ASP A 480 7.70 10.37 1.51
N GLY A 481 7.94 11.44 2.27
CA GLY A 481 8.89 12.51 1.87
C GLY A 481 8.80 13.78 2.72
N SER A 482 9.63 14.78 2.39
CA SER A 482 9.79 15.99 3.22
C SER A 482 8.57 16.93 3.19
N VAL A 483 8.40 17.74 4.25
CA VAL A 483 7.41 18.83 4.30
C VAL A 483 7.60 19.82 3.13
N ALA A 484 8.85 20.07 2.72
CA ALA A 484 9.16 20.98 1.61
C ALA A 484 8.59 20.49 0.26
N ASP A 485 8.57 19.17 0.04
CA ASP A 485 8.06 18.56 -1.18
C ASP A 485 6.54 18.29 -1.13
N LEU A 486 6.01 17.98 0.06
CA LEU A 486 4.67 17.40 0.22
C LEU A 486 3.69 18.23 1.07
N GLY A 487 4.12 19.28 1.78
CA GLY A 487 3.21 20.16 2.54
C GLY A 487 2.02 20.68 1.71
N PRO A 488 2.23 21.15 0.46
CA PRO A 488 1.13 21.53 -0.44
C PRO A 488 0.18 20.39 -0.83
N ALA A 489 0.62 19.12 -0.69
CA ALA A 489 -0.23 17.94 -0.83
C ALA A 489 -1.02 17.62 0.45
N ALA A 490 -0.45 17.90 1.63
CA ALA A 490 -1.12 17.76 2.93
C ALA A 490 -2.17 18.86 3.20
N GLU A 491 -2.02 20.04 2.59
CA GLU A 491 -2.93 21.21 2.70
C GLU A 491 -4.45 20.91 2.84
N PRO A 492 -5.07 19.98 2.08
CA PRO A 492 -6.50 19.67 2.21
C PRO A 492 -6.93 19.18 3.59
N LEU A 493 -6.00 18.70 4.45
CA LEU A 493 -6.29 18.26 5.82
C LEU A 493 -6.90 19.37 6.70
N ARG A 494 -6.63 20.67 6.40
CA ARG A 494 -7.36 21.80 7.02
C ARG A 494 -8.88 21.75 6.82
N GLY A 495 -9.34 20.96 5.85
CA GLY A 495 -10.76 20.72 5.58
C GLY A 495 -11.42 19.66 6.47
N LEU A 496 -10.69 18.94 7.34
CA LEU A 496 -11.24 17.93 8.24
C LEU A 496 -12.20 18.57 9.26
N ARG A 497 -13.39 17.97 9.44
CA ARG A 497 -14.46 18.51 10.31
C ARG A 497 -15.03 17.43 11.22
N ALA A 498 -14.86 17.62 12.53
CA ALA A 498 -15.44 16.79 13.58
C ALA A 498 -15.69 17.63 14.83
N ARG A 499 -16.70 17.27 15.65
CA ARG A 499 -17.11 18.06 16.83
C ARG A 499 -16.03 18.15 17.91
N HIS A 500 -15.23 17.10 18.06
CA HIS A 500 -14.13 17.01 19.03
C HIS A 500 -12.75 17.18 18.38
N GLY A 501 -12.68 17.62 17.12
CA GLY A 501 -11.43 17.85 16.40
C GLY A 501 -10.83 16.60 15.75
N SER A 502 -9.59 16.77 15.27
CA SER A 502 -8.81 15.74 14.57
C SER A 502 -7.49 15.50 15.31
N PHE A 503 -7.16 14.24 15.55
CA PHE A 503 -5.96 13.83 16.29
C PHE A 503 -5.00 13.07 15.38
N PHE A 504 -3.71 13.13 15.71
CA PHE A 504 -2.63 12.50 14.95
C PHE A 504 -1.67 11.75 15.88
N VAL A 505 -1.19 10.59 15.44
CA VAL A 505 0.02 9.94 15.96
C VAL A 505 0.96 9.62 14.81
N THR A 506 2.26 9.57 15.06
CA THR A 506 3.26 9.19 14.07
C THR A 506 3.13 7.70 13.71
N GLY A 507 3.42 7.38 12.45
CA GLY A 507 3.82 6.06 11.99
C GLY A 507 5.30 6.05 11.64
N ASN A 508 5.82 4.90 11.19
CA ASN A 508 7.25 4.78 10.88
C ASN A 508 7.66 5.65 9.68
N HIS A 509 6.74 5.99 8.77
CA HIS A 509 7.04 6.83 7.62
C HIS A 509 7.26 8.31 7.96
N GLU A 510 6.72 8.80 9.09
CA GLU A 510 7.06 10.12 9.59
C GLU A 510 8.53 10.21 9.99
N TYR A 511 9.07 9.21 10.71
CA TYR A 511 10.49 9.15 11.08
C TYR A 511 11.39 9.04 9.85
N PHE A 512 11.02 8.22 8.86
CA PHE A 512 11.75 8.15 7.58
C PHE A 512 11.71 9.45 6.76
N SER A 513 10.77 10.36 7.07
CA SER A 513 10.53 11.62 6.37
C SER A 513 10.95 12.86 7.16
N GLY A 514 11.51 12.69 8.36
CA GLY A 514 11.75 13.74 9.35
C GLY A 514 10.50 14.03 10.19
N ALA A 515 10.33 13.28 11.28
CA ALA A 515 9.08 13.27 12.04
C ALA A 515 8.71 14.64 12.61
N ARG A 516 9.67 15.36 13.20
CA ARG A 516 9.40 16.63 13.90
C ARG A 516 8.86 17.74 12.98
N PRO A 517 9.48 18.06 11.83
CA PRO A 517 8.87 18.94 10.82
C PRO A 517 7.44 18.55 10.44
N TRP A 518 7.14 17.25 10.32
CA TRP A 518 5.80 16.77 9.99
C TRP A 518 4.79 16.96 11.13
N VAL A 519 5.17 16.63 12.36
CA VAL A 519 4.39 16.87 13.58
C VAL A 519 4.03 18.35 13.73
N ASP A 520 5.00 19.24 13.52
CA ASP A 520 4.78 20.69 13.54
C ASP A 520 3.85 21.12 12.40
N HIS A 521 4.04 20.60 11.18
CA HIS A 521 3.19 20.95 10.04
C HIS A 521 1.74 20.43 10.15
N VAL A 522 1.49 19.22 10.66
CA VAL A 522 0.11 18.75 10.88
C VAL A 522 -0.61 19.56 11.96
N ARG A 523 0.14 20.12 12.93
CA ARG A 523 -0.37 21.08 13.92
C ARG A 523 -0.81 22.39 13.25
N GLU A 524 -0.04 22.92 12.29
CA GLU A 524 -0.45 24.06 11.43
C GLU A 524 -1.63 23.76 10.51
N LEU A 525 -1.87 22.49 10.19
CA LEU A 525 -3.03 22.01 9.43
C LEU A 525 -4.28 21.79 10.32
N GLY A 526 -4.18 22.02 11.62
CA GLY A 526 -5.31 21.95 12.56
C GLY A 526 -5.57 20.57 13.17
N LEU A 527 -4.64 19.62 13.04
CA LEU A 527 -4.66 18.36 13.78
C LEU A 527 -3.94 18.55 15.12
N ARG A 528 -4.30 17.76 16.13
CA ARG A 528 -3.56 17.68 17.41
C ARG A 528 -2.71 16.39 17.44
N PRO A 529 -1.38 16.49 17.31
CA PRO A 529 -0.49 15.38 17.65
C PRO A 529 -0.70 14.94 19.11
N LEU A 530 -0.64 13.63 19.35
CA LEU A 530 -0.60 13.03 20.68
C LEU A 530 0.75 12.33 20.85
N GLU A 531 1.77 13.11 21.21
CA GLU A 531 3.17 12.67 21.31
C GLU A 531 3.43 12.05 22.70
N ASN A 532 3.09 10.76 22.85
CA ASN A 532 3.01 10.07 24.14
C ASN A 532 2.17 10.89 25.15
N GLU A 533 0.93 11.21 24.74
CA GLU A 533 0.04 12.16 25.42
C GLU A 533 -1.41 11.62 25.48
N ARG A 534 -2.15 12.00 26.52
CA ARG A 534 -3.58 11.74 26.68
C ARG A 534 -4.38 13.02 26.77
N THR A 535 -5.58 12.98 26.20
CA THR A 535 -6.64 13.97 26.42
C THR A 535 -7.89 13.27 26.94
N GLU A 536 -8.55 13.88 27.92
CA GLU A 536 -9.89 13.44 28.31
C GLU A 536 -10.92 13.90 27.26
N LEU A 537 -11.89 13.02 26.96
CA LEU A 537 -13.06 13.34 26.16
C LEU A 537 -14.34 13.08 26.98
N PRO A 538 -15.53 13.50 26.50
CA PRO A 538 -16.80 13.31 27.21
C PRO A 538 -17.25 11.83 27.37
N GLY A 539 -16.60 11.08 28.27
CA GLY A 539 -16.96 9.70 28.64
C GLY A 539 -15.86 8.66 28.45
N PHE A 540 -14.75 9.01 27.82
CA PHE A 540 -13.58 8.14 27.66
C PHE A 540 -12.31 8.99 27.53
N ASP A 541 -11.16 8.35 27.64
CA ASP A 541 -9.86 8.99 27.45
C ASP A 541 -9.29 8.60 26.09
N LEU A 542 -8.78 9.58 25.34
CA LEU A 542 -8.04 9.35 24.10
C LEU A 542 -6.55 9.54 24.37
N ALA A 543 -5.76 8.51 24.17
CA ALA A 543 -4.31 8.55 24.25
C ALA A 543 -3.69 8.31 22.88
N GLY A 544 -2.47 8.80 22.69
CA GLY A 544 -1.62 8.45 21.56
C GLY A 544 -0.20 8.17 22.03
N VAL A 545 0.45 7.18 21.40
CA VAL A 545 1.87 6.91 21.55
C VAL A 545 2.59 7.10 20.22
N ASN A 546 3.87 7.45 20.30
CA ASN A 546 4.74 7.53 19.12
C ASN A 546 4.99 6.16 18.51
N ASP A 547 5.38 6.13 17.23
CA ASP A 547 5.76 4.89 16.55
C ASP A 547 7.04 4.25 17.13
N VAL A 548 7.15 2.92 17.01
CA VAL A 548 8.33 2.13 17.41
C VAL A 548 9.60 2.61 16.68
N ALA A 549 9.50 3.08 15.43
CA ALA A 549 10.62 3.67 14.70
C ALA A 549 11.19 4.94 15.37
N GLY A 550 10.45 5.56 16.29
CA GLY A 550 10.94 6.67 17.12
C GLY A 550 11.99 6.25 18.15
N GLU A 551 12.14 4.96 18.46
CA GLU A 551 13.18 4.46 19.38
C GLU A 551 14.60 4.84 18.93
N ASP A 552 14.87 4.81 17.61
CA ASP A 552 16.15 5.22 17.01
C ASP A 552 16.49 6.70 17.27
N GLU A 553 15.48 7.54 17.54
CA GLU A 553 15.62 8.96 17.90
C GLU A 553 15.40 9.24 19.40
N GLY A 554 15.20 8.21 20.22
CA GLY A 554 14.87 8.35 21.64
C GLY A 554 13.47 8.94 21.89
N GLN A 555 12.56 8.77 20.92
CA GLN A 555 11.17 9.26 20.91
C GLN A 555 10.16 8.12 20.63
N GLY A 556 10.48 6.90 21.03
CA GLY A 556 9.60 5.73 20.88
C GLY A 556 8.31 5.80 21.71
N PRO A 557 7.48 4.75 21.71
CA PRO A 557 6.25 4.70 22.48
C PRO A 557 6.53 4.76 24.00
N ASP A 558 5.85 5.66 24.69
CA ASP A 558 5.94 5.83 26.15
C ASP A 558 4.53 5.75 26.76
N PHE A 559 4.16 4.52 27.14
CA PHE A 559 2.84 4.20 27.67
C PHE A 559 2.63 4.72 29.10
N ASP A 560 3.67 4.75 29.93
CA ASP A 560 3.58 5.30 31.29
C ASP A 560 3.28 6.81 31.26
N ARG A 561 3.95 7.56 30.37
CA ARG A 561 3.67 8.98 30.17
C ARG A 561 2.28 9.24 29.58
N ALA A 562 1.81 8.40 28.66
CA ALA A 562 0.49 8.55 28.05
C ALA A 562 -0.66 8.12 28.98
N LEU A 563 -0.48 7.06 29.79
CA LEU A 563 -1.57 6.34 30.46
C LEU A 563 -1.39 6.11 31.96
N GLY A 564 -0.21 6.36 32.54
CA GLY A 564 0.15 5.94 33.90
C GLY A 564 -0.71 6.57 35.01
N ASP A 565 -1.05 7.85 34.87
CA ASP A 565 -1.80 8.65 35.86
C ASP A 565 -3.33 8.67 35.64
N ARG A 566 -3.87 7.89 34.70
CA ARG A 566 -5.30 7.92 34.34
C ARG A 566 -6.21 7.20 35.35
N ASP A 567 -7.47 7.64 35.42
CA ASP A 567 -8.53 6.88 36.08
C ASP A 567 -8.89 5.63 35.25
N ARG A 568 -8.36 4.47 35.66
CA ARG A 568 -8.59 3.18 34.99
C ARG A 568 -10.05 2.69 35.03
N SER A 569 -10.96 3.36 35.75
CA SER A 569 -12.41 3.07 35.73
C SER A 569 -13.12 3.67 34.50
N ARG A 570 -12.51 4.66 33.83
CA ARG A 570 -12.98 5.23 32.56
C ARG A 570 -12.60 4.34 31.39
N ALA A 571 -13.41 4.40 30.33
CA ALA A 571 -13.04 3.78 29.05
C ALA A 571 -11.87 4.52 28.42
N SER A 572 -11.09 3.81 27.62
CA SER A 572 -9.89 4.35 26.98
C SER A 572 -9.70 3.85 25.56
N VAL A 573 -9.34 4.79 24.69
CA VAL A 573 -9.02 4.54 23.28
C VAL A 573 -7.58 5.01 23.04
N LEU A 574 -6.73 4.10 22.58
CA LEU A 574 -5.34 4.36 22.20
C LEU A 574 -5.22 4.50 20.69
N LEU A 575 -4.52 5.53 20.24
CA LEU A 575 -3.99 5.63 18.88
C LEU A 575 -2.54 5.14 18.89
N ALA A 576 -2.24 4.09 18.15
CA ALA A 576 -0.90 3.56 17.97
C ALA A 576 -0.77 3.02 16.55
N HIS A 577 0.19 3.51 15.75
CA HIS A 577 0.24 3.19 14.33
C HIS A 577 0.38 1.69 14.05
N GLN A 578 1.39 1.04 14.63
CA GLN A 578 1.62 -0.40 14.43
C GLN A 578 0.75 -1.24 15.38
N PRO A 579 0.13 -2.34 14.90
CA PRO A 579 -0.62 -3.26 15.76
C PRO A 579 0.27 -4.07 16.72
N VAL A 580 1.60 -4.06 16.55
CA VAL A 580 2.55 -4.89 17.32
C VAL A 580 2.57 -4.55 18.82
N VAL A 581 2.31 -3.28 19.18
CA VAL A 581 2.31 -2.78 20.58
C VAL A 581 1.05 -3.14 21.38
N ILE A 582 0.23 -4.06 20.86
CA ILE A 582 -1.04 -4.47 21.50
C ILE A 582 -0.85 -5.09 22.89
N HIS A 583 0.30 -5.73 23.14
CA HIS A 583 0.59 -6.32 24.44
C HIS A 583 0.88 -5.24 25.50
N ASP A 584 1.63 -4.20 25.16
CA ASP A 584 1.84 -3.04 26.03
C ASP A 584 0.51 -2.31 26.34
N ALA A 585 -0.37 -2.21 25.34
CA ALA A 585 -1.72 -1.66 25.53
C ALA A 585 -2.58 -2.51 26.49
N VAL A 586 -2.47 -3.84 26.43
CA VAL A 586 -3.12 -4.76 27.38
C VAL A 586 -2.59 -4.54 28.81
N ASP A 587 -1.28 -4.46 29.00
CA ASP A 587 -0.67 -4.29 30.33
C ASP A 587 -1.03 -2.93 30.98
N HIS A 588 -1.22 -1.89 30.16
CA HIS A 588 -1.75 -0.60 30.61
C HIS A 588 -3.27 -0.60 30.81
N GLY A 589 -3.98 -1.66 30.41
CA GLY A 589 -5.43 -1.84 30.57
C GLY A 589 -6.26 -1.01 29.60
N VAL A 590 -5.77 -0.76 28.38
CA VAL A 590 -6.47 -0.06 27.30
C VAL A 590 -7.73 -0.84 26.90
N ASP A 591 -8.85 -0.16 26.66
CA ASP A 591 -10.09 -0.84 26.26
C ASP A 591 -10.17 -1.05 24.73
N LEU A 592 -9.62 -0.12 23.95
CA LEU A 592 -9.54 -0.18 22.49
C LEU A 592 -8.24 0.46 21.96
N GLN A 593 -7.47 -0.27 21.15
CA GLN A 593 -6.40 0.27 20.32
C GLN A 593 -6.88 0.43 18.86
N LEU A 594 -6.53 1.54 18.24
CA LEU A 594 -6.76 1.85 16.83
C LEU A 594 -5.38 1.92 16.13
N SER A 595 -5.21 1.14 15.05
CA SER A 595 -3.93 0.96 14.33
C SER A 595 -4.11 0.86 12.80
N GLY A 596 -3.01 1.08 12.07
CA GLY A 596 -2.90 0.97 10.60
C GLY A 596 -1.76 0.01 10.21
N HIS A 597 -0.76 0.51 9.47
CA HIS A 597 0.53 -0.10 9.15
C HIS A 597 0.52 -1.33 8.22
N THR A 598 -0.45 -2.23 8.35
CA THR A 598 -0.41 -3.53 7.66
C THR A 598 -0.79 -3.45 6.18
N HIS A 599 -1.48 -2.38 5.77
CA HIS A 599 -2.19 -2.23 4.49
C HIS A 599 -3.16 -3.38 4.16
N GLY A 600 -3.53 -4.23 5.13
CA GLY A 600 -4.14 -5.53 4.87
C GLY A 600 -3.31 -6.44 3.93
N GLY A 601 -2.00 -6.22 3.82
CA GLY A 601 -1.09 -6.89 2.89
C GLY A 601 -1.00 -6.29 1.48
N GLN A 602 -1.67 -5.17 1.22
CA GLN A 602 -1.72 -4.37 -0.02
C GLN A 602 -2.04 -5.12 -1.34
N MET A 603 -1.17 -6.03 -1.78
CA MET A 603 -1.27 -6.81 -3.01
C MET A 603 -1.23 -8.30 -2.69
N TRP A 604 -2.35 -9.02 -2.86
CA TRP A 604 -2.39 -10.49 -2.72
C TRP A 604 -1.27 -11.17 -3.53
N PRO A 605 -0.51 -12.13 -2.96
CA PRO A 605 -0.70 -12.82 -1.68
C PRO A 605 0.01 -12.17 -0.46
N GLY A 606 0.40 -10.89 -0.54
CA GLY A 606 1.12 -10.18 0.54
C GLY A 606 0.42 -10.15 1.90
N ASN A 607 -0.90 -10.35 1.94
CA ASN A 607 -1.67 -10.54 3.18
C ASN A 607 -1.23 -11.78 3.98
N LEU A 608 -0.69 -12.82 3.32
CA LEU A 608 -0.14 -13.99 4.00
C LEU A 608 1.20 -13.66 4.68
N VAL A 609 2.01 -12.78 4.09
CA VAL A 609 3.27 -12.32 4.68
C VAL A 609 2.98 -11.36 5.84
N ALA A 610 2.02 -10.44 5.67
CA ALA A 610 1.58 -9.54 6.74
C ALA A 610 1.09 -10.30 7.98
N ALA A 611 0.38 -11.42 7.79
CA ALA A 611 -0.11 -12.29 8.87
C ALA A 611 0.99 -13.04 9.64
N LEU A 612 2.21 -13.13 9.10
CA LEU A 612 3.36 -13.71 9.80
C LEU A 612 4.15 -12.67 10.62
N ALA A 613 3.94 -11.38 10.35
CA ALA A 613 4.69 -10.27 10.95
C ALA A 613 3.87 -9.38 11.89
N ASN A 614 2.53 -9.50 11.87
CA ASN A 614 1.63 -8.65 12.66
C ASN A 614 0.61 -9.52 13.43
N PRO A 615 0.23 -9.14 14.67
CA PRO A 615 -0.71 -9.91 15.47
C PRO A 615 -2.12 -9.90 14.86
N THR A 616 -2.56 -8.77 14.29
CA THR A 616 -3.81 -8.63 13.52
C THR A 616 -3.48 -7.98 12.17
N VAL A 617 -3.99 -8.54 11.07
CA VAL A 617 -3.76 -7.97 9.72
C VAL A 617 -4.77 -6.87 9.38
N ALA A 618 -6.06 -7.05 9.63
CA ALA A 618 -7.08 -6.03 9.39
C ALA A 618 -8.43 -6.44 10.00
N GLY A 619 -9.15 -5.49 10.61
CA GLY A 619 -10.44 -5.74 11.26
C GLY A 619 -10.37 -5.56 12.78
N LEU A 620 -11.39 -6.08 13.47
CA LEU A 620 -11.52 -6.03 14.94
C LEU A 620 -11.16 -7.39 15.52
N GLU A 621 -10.17 -7.42 16.42
CA GLU A 621 -9.77 -8.61 17.19
C GLU A 621 -9.68 -8.26 18.69
N ARG A 622 -9.54 -9.28 19.56
CA ARG A 622 -9.60 -9.11 21.02
C ARG A 622 -8.43 -9.81 21.71
N TYR A 623 -7.80 -9.08 22.62
CA TYR A 623 -6.62 -9.45 23.40
C TYR A 623 -6.96 -9.28 24.88
N GLY A 624 -7.50 -10.34 25.50
CA GLY A 624 -8.07 -10.25 26.85
C GLY A 624 -9.27 -9.31 26.90
N ASP A 625 -9.17 -8.23 27.67
CA ASP A 625 -10.19 -7.17 27.72
C ASP A 625 -9.96 -6.02 26.74
N THR A 626 -8.76 -5.91 26.17
CA THR A 626 -8.43 -4.93 25.13
C THR A 626 -8.94 -5.42 23.77
N GLN A 627 -9.49 -4.50 22.98
CA GLN A 627 -9.80 -4.75 21.57
C GLN A 627 -8.80 -4.02 20.67
N LEU A 628 -8.43 -4.62 19.54
CA LEU A 628 -7.57 -4.03 18.53
C LEU A 628 -8.37 -3.86 17.25
N TYR A 629 -8.45 -2.63 16.72
CA TYR A 629 -8.96 -2.38 15.38
C TYR A 629 -7.85 -1.95 14.43
N VAL A 630 -7.60 -2.74 13.39
CA VAL A 630 -6.63 -2.44 12.32
C VAL A 630 -7.37 -2.02 11.04
N THR A 631 -7.24 -0.76 10.67
CA THR A 631 -7.65 -0.23 9.36
C THR A 631 -6.70 -0.73 8.26
N ARG A 632 -7.16 -0.83 7.00
CA ARG A 632 -6.25 -1.09 5.87
C ARG A 632 -5.57 0.17 5.38
N GLY A 633 -6.00 1.34 5.84
CA GLY A 633 -5.48 2.63 5.44
C GLY A 633 -6.02 3.12 4.10
N ALA A 634 -5.83 4.40 3.83
CA ALA A 634 -6.52 5.09 2.75
C ALA A 634 -5.74 5.17 1.42
N GLY A 635 -4.40 5.13 1.48
CA GLY A 635 -3.49 5.27 0.35
C GLY A 635 -2.89 3.94 -0.12
N ALA A 636 -1.64 3.98 -0.58
CA ALA A 636 -0.84 2.80 -0.89
C ALA A 636 0.65 3.19 -0.86
N TRP A 637 1.47 2.35 -0.25
CA TRP A 637 2.92 2.58 -0.15
C TRP A 637 3.64 1.96 -1.36
N GLY A 638 4.58 2.70 -1.95
CA GLY A 638 5.33 2.27 -3.13
C GLY A 638 4.40 2.05 -4.35
N PRO A 639 4.15 0.80 -4.79
CA PRO A 639 3.15 0.50 -5.82
C PRO A 639 1.76 1.08 -5.49
N PRO A 640 1.20 1.94 -6.35
CA PRO A 640 -0.13 2.52 -6.14
C PRO A 640 -1.21 1.51 -6.55
N VAL A 641 -1.12 0.28 -6.06
CA VAL A 641 -1.87 -0.90 -6.52
C VAL A 641 -2.36 -1.68 -5.30
N ARG A 642 -3.67 -1.84 -5.14
CA ARG A 642 -4.27 -2.65 -4.07
C ARG A 642 -5.12 -3.80 -4.61
N VAL A 643 -4.81 -5.04 -4.22
CA VAL A 643 -5.48 -6.27 -4.70
C VAL A 643 -5.75 -7.17 -3.50
N GLY A 644 -7.01 -7.51 -3.26
CA GLY A 644 -7.44 -8.26 -2.06
C GLY A 644 -7.53 -7.42 -0.77
N ALA A 645 -6.91 -6.23 -0.74
CA ALA A 645 -6.91 -5.33 0.40
C ALA A 645 -7.36 -3.90 -0.01
N PRO A 646 -8.66 -3.67 -0.30
CA PRO A 646 -9.13 -2.35 -0.73
C PRO A 646 -8.88 -1.28 0.36
N PRO A 647 -8.44 -0.06 0.00
CA PRO A 647 -8.23 1.02 0.97
C PRO A 647 -9.53 1.41 1.66
N ASP A 648 -9.45 1.79 2.94
CA ASP A 648 -10.61 2.18 3.74
C ASP A 648 -10.39 3.41 4.63
N VAL A 649 -11.52 4.01 5.01
CA VAL A 649 -11.68 4.92 6.14
C VAL A 649 -12.77 4.27 6.99
N THR A 650 -12.51 4.02 8.26
CA THR A 650 -13.46 3.30 9.12
C THR A 650 -14.10 4.23 10.13
N VAL A 651 -15.43 4.24 10.17
CA VAL A 651 -16.18 4.79 11.31
C VAL A 651 -16.27 3.72 12.38
N VAL A 652 -15.52 3.91 13.46
CA VAL A 652 -15.63 3.12 14.69
C VAL A 652 -16.70 3.77 15.56
N GLU A 653 -17.79 3.06 15.82
CA GLU A 653 -18.87 3.50 16.70
C GLU A 653 -18.73 2.85 18.08
N LEU A 654 -18.52 3.64 19.12
CA LEU A 654 -18.35 3.14 20.48
C LEU A 654 -19.71 2.82 21.10
N ALA A 655 -19.90 1.56 21.50
CA ALA A 655 -21.13 1.11 22.15
C ALA A 655 -20.93 0.92 23.67
N SER A 656 -21.77 1.58 24.47
CA SER A 656 -21.83 1.31 25.91
C SER A 656 -22.64 0.05 26.14
N LEU A 657 -22.08 -0.92 26.88
CA LEU A 657 -22.79 -2.10 27.38
C LEU A 657 -23.86 -1.78 28.44
N ARG A 658 -24.00 -0.50 28.81
CA ARG A 658 -24.97 -0.02 29.81
C ARG A 658 -26.21 0.59 29.16
N ALA A 659 -26.18 0.88 27.85
CA ALA A 659 -27.19 1.67 27.13
C ALA A 659 -28.60 1.11 27.31
#